data_AF-A0AAW1MJR6-F1
#
_entry.id   AF-A0AAW1MJR6-F1
#
_cell.length_a   1.000
_cell.length_b   1.000
_cell.length_c   1.000
_cell.angle_alpha   90.00
_cell.angle_beta   90.00
_cell.angle_gamma   90.00
#
_symmetry.space_group_name_H-M   'P 1'
#
loop_
_entity.id
_entity.type
_entity.pdbx_description
1 polymer ?
#
loop_
_entity_poly.entity_id
_entity_poly.type
_entity_poly.pdbx_seq_one_letter_code
_entity_poly.pdbx_strand_id
1 'polypeptide(L)'
;MKAYAVVQFSYDILRIYGTGYYEKESKLANETFRTILKELFAATVQRAVNVSRHFWRPDPEEYKRGDNYLEISRLVQGYIANEKILNEDKNCFGNCEIFKEVNISMCQNDPFCRNQTRCGGKVYSCHSIDTNDMKICLAPTGTTRRYDYIEHVNGILGVNSSCPMPIMNVAALGQCPYCMCFCDDDIIFSDRYFNLKEAKSDITKNKVVTGLRLTKIKRMIYLQVQQGEMLPYGIINVTTLEWVPVNKSRITISNIYDKKDYWKMKGNDKAVNLDVIQVDIKEKLQEVLTGVRFAAVNYERTPGDIRIHLSLEIRLSTFNLKSGKLRAIESAHTWQSFESTISSPKKRTQIPNEGLDIPTRTKSKNTIVSNEDQFVEFTHTDILRDVGQTTIPFIDSQDVVTRVPTPLSGAGLYYKSSPGYGENYLELTKLLQRYVVNEKLLNINEPCYGQCEKFKEITKLLNINEPCYGQCEKFKEITILKCQKDPFCGEQAQCNGEAYDCRSVNPIEMQICAAPKGSPIEMQICAAVSNLINIQLFSKIVQPKGSTRRYDYIEYDNHDVLGVKSNCSTSLINLDGLIGWCPYCMCFCDDQNSSSSDRFFSLRQVVSDTKQNKVVTGIRFTKRNKIIHLQVQQGEILPYGVINVTSLEWVPIDNFKINDRTKFHFESDRLFPTSGSHTWYRNLKTEFSPYNPRTRIPTEDLDIPTKTKSRNTIVSKGDQFVEFTHTDITKDVGQTTIPFIDSQDVVTKVPTPLVGAGLYYKSSPGYGGFIGLKIVTYNFTQQL
;
A
#
# COMPACT_ATOMS: atom_id res chain seq x y z
N MET A 1 -7.43 -22.75 29.30
CA MET A 1 -6.39 -22.98 30.32
C MET A 1 -6.92 -22.63 31.71
N LYS A 2 -7.38 -21.39 31.98
CA LYS A 2 -7.95 -21.00 33.29
C LYS A 2 -9.08 -21.92 33.79
N ALA A 3 -10.22 -22.04 33.08
CA ALA A 3 -11.30 -22.95 33.51
C ALA A 3 -10.89 -24.42 33.69
N TYR A 4 -9.94 -24.95 32.89
CA TYR A 4 -9.43 -26.31 33.11
C TYR A 4 -8.72 -26.42 34.48
N ALA A 5 -7.92 -25.42 34.85
CA ALA A 5 -7.26 -25.40 36.15
C ALA A 5 -8.27 -25.30 37.30
N VAL A 6 -9.35 -24.50 37.15
CA VAL A 6 -10.39 -24.40 38.19
C VAL A 6 -11.17 -25.71 38.30
N VAL A 7 -11.53 -26.36 37.18
CA VAL A 7 -12.22 -27.66 37.17
C VAL A 7 -11.38 -28.75 37.84
N GLN A 8 -10.08 -28.84 37.55
CA GLN A 8 -9.20 -29.82 38.22
C GLN A 8 -9.05 -29.50 39.71
N PHE A 9 -8.80 -28.25 40.07
CA PHE A 9 -8.70 -27.83 41.46
C PHE A 9 -9.98 -28.11 42.25
N SER A 10 -11.14 -27.97 41.62
CA SER A 10 -12.44 -28.30 42.22
C SER A 10 -12.56 -29.80 42.52
N TYR A 11 -12.14 -30.68 41.60
CA TYR A 11 -12.12 -32.11 41.85
C TYR A 11 -11.10 -32.52 42.93
N ASP A 12 -9.93 -31.88 42.98
CA ASP A 12 -8.94 -32.11 44.03
C ASP A 12 -9.47 -31.70 45.40
N ILE A 13 -10.12 -30.53 45.51
CA ILE A 13 -10.77 -30.03 46.73
C ILE A 13 -11.89 -30.98 47.19
N LEU A 14 -12.79 -31.38 46.30
CA LEU A 14 -13.87 -32.32 46.63
C LEU A 14 -13.35 -33.70 47.06
N ARG A 15 -12.19 -34.13 46.52
CA ARG A 15 -11.51 -35.35 46.97
C ARG A 15 -10.89 -35.20 48.37
N ILE A 16 -10.31 -34.04 48.68
CA ILE A 16 -9.73 -33.72 50.00
C ILE A 16 -10.82 -33.71 51.09
N TYR A 17 -12.01 -33.17 50.79
CA TYR A 17 -13.15 -33.16 51.73
C TYR A 17 -13.95 -34.48 51.76
N GLY A 18 -13.49 -35.52 51.07
CA GLY A 18 -14.09 -36.86 51.12
C GLY A 18 -15.45 -37.00 50.42
N THR A 19 -15.89 -35.99 49.68
CA THR A 19 -17.23 -35.95 49.04
C THR A 19 -17.29 -36.70 47.70
N GLY A 20 -16.65 -37.87 47.60
CA GLY A 20 -16.69 -38.74 46.41
C GLY A 20 -15.38 -38.82 45.60
N TYR A 21 -15.37 -39.71 44.60
CA TYR A 21 -14.18 -40.09 43.83
C TYR A 21 -14.24 -39.56 42.38
N TYR A 22 -13.87 -38.30 42.18
CA TYR A 22 -13.95 -37.58 40.89
C TYR A 22 -12.84 -37.92 39.88
N GLU A 23 -12.26 -39.12 39.95
CA GLU A 23 -11.08 -39.47 39.14
C GLU A 23 -11.43 -39.69 37.65
N LYS A 24 -12.67 -40.14 37.35
CA LYS A 24 -13.17 -40.26 35.97
C LYS A 24 -13.43 -38.89 35.36
N GLU A 25 -14.03 -38.00 36.13
CA GLU A 25 -14.43 -36.65 35.75
C GLU A 25 -13.19 -35.76 35.55
N SER A 26 -12.19 -35.89 36.42
CA SER A 26 -10.87 -35.28 36.26
C SER A 26 -10.17 -35.77 34.99
N LYS A 27 -10.15 -37.08 34.72
CA LYS A 27 -9.57 -37.65 33.49
C LYS A 27 -10.30 -37.14 32.24
N LEU A 28 -11.63 -37.20 32.22
CA LEU A 28 -12.46 -36.73 31.11
C LEU A 28 -12.24 -35.23 30.85
N ALA A 29 -12.22 -34.40 31.89
CA ALA A 29 -11.95 -32.96 31.74
C ALA A 29 -10.54 -32.66 31.18
N ASN A 30 -9.53 -33.49 31.51
CA ASN A 30 -8.18 -33.39 30.94
C ASN A 30 -8.14 -33.81 29.47
N GLU A 31 -8.84 -34.88 29.10
CA GLU A 31 -9.00 -35.29 27.70
C GLU A 31 -9.74 -34.23 26.87
N THR A 32 -10.87 -33.72 27.35
CA THR A 32 -11.63 -32.63 26.71
C THR A 32 -10.77 -31.37 26.56
N PHE A 33 -10.04 -30.96 27.60
CA PHE A 33 -9.16 -29.80 27.53
C PHE A 33 -8.01 -29.98 26.52
N ARG A 34 -7.42 -31.18 26.46
CA ARG A 34 -6.39 -31.52 25.46
C ARG A 34 -6.95 -31.46 24.03
N THR A 35 -8.18 -31.91 23.81
CA THR A 35 -8.85 -31.83 22.50
C THR A 35 -9.11 -30.38 22.09
N ILE A 36 -9.72 -29.57 22.97
CA ILE A 36 -9.95 -28.14 22.72
C ILE A 36 -8.63 -27.40 22.44
N LEU A 37 -7.56 -27.69 23.19
CA LEU A 37 -6.24 -27.11 22.92
C LEU A 37 -5.69 -27.49 21.54
N LYS A 38 -5.84 -28.75 21.11
CA LYS A 38 -5.40 -29.19 19.77
C LYS A 38 -6.15 -28.45 18.66
N GLU A 39 -7.48 -28.35 18.76
CA GLU A 39 -8.32 -27.67 17.77
C GLU A 39 -8.03 -26.17 17.70
N LEU A 40 -7.95 -25.50 18.86
CA LEU A 40 -7.72 -24.06 18.95
C LEU A 40 -6.29 -23.69 18.52
N PHE A 41 -5.31 -24.57 18.78
CA PHE A 41 -3.96 -24.45 18.24
C PHE A 41 -3.97 -24.59 16.72
N ALA A 42 -4.61 -25.62 16.16
CA ALA A 42 -4.71 -25.83 14.71
C ALA A 42 -5.36 -24.63 13.99
N ALA A 43 -6.49 -24.12 14.49
CA ALA A 43 -7.18 -22.97 13.92
C ALA A 43 -6.35 -21.67 14.00
N THR A 44 -5.55 -21.50 15.06
CA THR A 44 -4.64 -20.35 15.20
C THR A 44 -3.47 -20.44 14.22
N VAL A 45 -2.88 -21.63 14.07
CA VAL A 45 -1.78 -21.89 13.15
C VAL A 45 -2.22 -21.68 11.69
N GLN A 46 -3.39 -22.17 11.30
CA GLN A 46 -3.97 -21.96 9.96
C GLN A 46 -4.07 -20.47 9.58
N ARG A 47 -4.44 -19.59 10.52
CA ARG A 47 -4.48 -18.14 10.26
C ARG A 47 -3.09 -17.51 10.27
N ALA A 48 -2.17 -18.00 11.09
CA ALA A 48 -0.83 -17.44 11.22
C ALA A 48 0.09 -17.73 10.01
N VAL A 49 -0.10 -18.85 9.30
CA VAL A 49 0.71 -19.23 8.13
C VAL A 49 0.52 -18.26 6.95
N ASN A 50 -0.68 -17.70 6.79
CA ASN A 50 -1.07 -16.84 5.65
C ASN A 50 -0.94 -15.32 5.91
N VAL A 51 -0.24 -14.92 6.98
CA VAL A 51 0.08 -13.50 7.26
C VAL A 51 1.52 -13.23 6.81
N SER A 52 1.74 -12.09 6.14
CA SER A 52 3.10 -11.68 5.77
C SER A 52 3.97 -11.57 7.01
N ARG A 53 5.12 -12.26 6.99
CA ARG A 53 6.10 -12.20 8.08
C ARG A 53 7.04 -11.01 7.97
N HIS A 54 7.01 -10.30 6.83
CA HIS A 54 7.84 -9.13 6.56
C HIS A 54 7.50 -8.01 7.53
N PHE A 55 8.51 -7.56 8.28
CA PHE A 55 8.43 -6.40 9.16
C PHE A 55 9.49 -5.38 8.76
N TRP A 56 9.08 -4.12 8.69
CA TRP A 56 9.90 -2.97 8.31
C TRP A 56 9.44 -1.68 9.01
N ARG A 57 10.14 -0.56 8.82
CA ARG A 57 9.74 0.74 9.39
C ARG A 57 9.00 1.60 8.35
N PRO A 58 7.93 2.31 8.75
CA PRO A 58 7.42 3.40 7.93
C PRO A 58 8.46 4.53 7.90
N ASP A 59 8.24 5.50 7.00
CA ASP A 59 9.07 6.71 6.97
C ASP A 59 9.00 7.49 8.30
N PRO A 60 10.14 8.04 8.76
CA PRO A 60 10.19 8.90 9.93
C PRO A 60 9.46 10.22 9.67
N GLU A 61 9.00 10.88 10.72
CA GLU A 61 8.33 12.20 10.62
C GLU A 61 9.27 13.31 10.11
N GLU A 62 10.58 13.16 10.31
CA GLU A 62 11.61 14.12 9.91
C GLU A 62 12.90 13.38 9.51
N TYR A 63 13.43 13.68 8.32
CA TYR A 63 14.64 13.03 7.80
C TYR A 63 15.93 13.66 8.36
N LYS A 64 16.76 12.85 9.01
CA LYS A 64 17.99 13.25 9.73
C LYS A 64 19.20 12.47 9.23
N ARG A 65 20.07 13.19 8.50
CA ARG A 65 21.28 12.64 7.88
C ARG A 65 22.21 12.05 8.94
N GLY A 66 22.52 10.76 8.80
CA GLY A 66 23.38 10.00 9.71
C GLY A 66 22.66 9.37 10.90
N ASP A 67 21.38 9.66 11.10
CA ASP A 67 20.54 9.12 12.18
C ASP A 67 19.54 8.11 11.60
N ASN A 68 18.55 8.57 10.84
CA ASN A 68 17.57 7.69 10.17
C ASN A 68 17.83 7.44 8.68
N TYR A 69 18.72 8.22 8.03
CA TYR A 69 19.17 7.94 6.67
C TYR A 69 20.68 8.13 6.45
N LEU A 70 21.25 7.35 5.53
CA LEU A 70 22.65 7.43 5.11
C LEU A 70 22.73 7.79 3.62
N GLU A 71 23.39 8.90 3.30
CA GLU A 71 23.75 9.27 1.93
C GLU A 71 25.15 8.71 1.58
N ILE A 72 25.29 8.20 0.35
CA ILE A 72 26.58 7.92 -0.29
C ILE A 72 27.06 9.24 -0.91
N SER A 73 28.10 9.87 -0.35
CA SER A 73 28.61 11.13 -0.89
C SER A 73 29.52 10.89 -2.10
N ARG A 74 29.38 11.73 -3.14
CA ARG A 74 30.31 11.85 -4.27
C ARG A 74 30.68 10.55 -5.02
N LEU A 75 29.73 9.61 -5.15
CA LEU A 75 29.96 8.40 -5.94
C LEU A 75 29.73 8.64 -7.44
N VAL A 76 28.65 9.37 -7.76
CA VAL A 76 28.24 9.70 -9.12
C VAL A 76 27.60 11.10 -9.07
N GLN A 77 28.29 12.11 -9.62
CA GLN A 77 27.88 13.52 -9.54
C GLN A 77 28.13 14.28 -10.84
N GLY A 78 27.20 15.16 -11.21
CA GLY A 78 27.38 16.08 -12.33
C GLY A 78 28.68 16.90 -12.21
N TYR A 79 29.42 16.98 -13.31
CA TYR A 79 30.73 17.62 -13.40
C TYR A 79 30.89 18.27 -14.77
N ILE A 80 31.08 19.60 -14.77
CA ILE A 80 31.30 20.39 -15.98
C ILE A 80 32.80 20.33 -16.34
N ALA A 81 33.12 19.87 -17.54
CA ALA A 81 34.48 19.73 -18.07
C ALA A 81 34.59 20.34 -19.46
N ASN A 82 35.64 21.10 -19.75
CA ASN A 82 35.92 21.53 -21.11
C ASN A 82 36.37 20.35 -21.97
N GLU A 83 35.90 20.24 -23.23
CA GLU A 83 36.26 19.16 -24.16
C GLU A 83 37.78 18.97 -24.28
N LYS A 84 38.54 20.07 -24.26
CA LYS A 84 40.01 20.09 -24.33
C LYS A 84 40.71 19.35 -23.18
N ILE A 85 40.01 19.15 -22.06
CA ILE A 85 40.50 18.45 -20.86
C ILE A 85 40.04 16.99 -20.87
N LEU A 86 38.96 16.68 -21.59
CA LEU A 86 38.48 15.32 -21.82
C LEU A 86 39.27 14.60 -22.92
N ASN A 87 39.85 15.36 -23.85
CA ASN A 87 40.60 14.84 -24.98
C ASN A 87 42.12 14.81 -24.70
N GLU A 88 42.76 13.64 -24.85
CA GLU A 88 44.21 13.49 -24.68
C GLU A 88 45.02 14.31 -25.70
N ASP A 89 44.51 14.44 -26.92
CA ASP A 89 45.08 15.26 -28.00
C ASP A 89 44.85 16.77 -27.82
N LYS A 90 44.07 17.17 -26.80
CA LYS A 90 43.74 18.58 -26.48
C LYS A 90 43.12 19.35 -27.66
N ASN A 91 42.45 18.63 -28.56
CA ASN A 91 41.65 19.17 -29.65
C ASN A 91 40.15 19.09 -29.31
N CYS A 92 39.34 19.77 -30.13
CA CYS A 92 37.92 20.00 -29.85
C CYS A 92 37.09 19.81 -31.13
N PHE A 93 37.38 18.72 -31.84
CA PHE A 93 36.72 18.33 -33.09
C PHE A 93 35.67 17.23 -32.88
N GLY A 94 35.41 16.84 -31.64
CA GLY A 94 34.46 15.80 -31.28
C GLY A 94 33.08 16.35 -30.90
N ASN A 95 32.29 15.49 -30.28
CA ASN A 95 31.14 15.88 -29.47
C ASN A 95 31.29 15.27 -28.07
N CYS A 96 30.54 15.76 -27.09
CA CYS A 96 30.69 15.33 -25.70
C CYS A 96 30.40 13.83 -25.51
N GLU A 97 29.58 13.24 -26.38
CA GLU A 97 29.10 11.86 -26.29
C GLU A 97 30.17 10.80 -26.63
N ILE A 98 31.32 11.18 -27.24
CA ILE A 98 32.45 10.24 -27.43
C ILE A 98 33.14 9.88 -26.12
N PHE A 99 33.10 10.76 -25.12
CA PHE A 99 33.85 10.62 -23.86
C PHE A 99 33.10 9.70 -22.88
N LYS A 100 33.20 8.39 -23.14
CA LYS A 100 32.56 7.35 -22.32
C LYS A 100 33.20 7.20 -20.94
N GLU A 101 34.52 7.26 -20.84
CA GLU A 101 35.28 7.15 -19.59
C GLU A 101 36.65 7.83 -19.74
N VAL A 102 36.97 8.83 -18.91
CA VAL A 102 38.17 9.69 -19.03
C VAL A 102 38.78 10.01 -17.67
N ASN A 103 40.11 10.13 -17.58
CA ASN A 103 40.82 10.64 -16.40
C ASN A 103 41.08 12.16 -16.52
N ILE A 104 40.65 12.96 -15.56
CA ILE A 104 40.93 14.41 -15.55
C ILE A 104 42.34 14.65 -15.00
N SER A 105 43.32 14.78 -15.89
CA SER A 105 44.74 14.90 -15.53
C SER A 105 45.25 16.35 -15.42
N MET A 106 44.70 17.32 -16.16
CA MET A 106 45.26 18.68 -16.26
C MET A 106 44.23 19.82 -16.38
N CYS A 107 44.05 20.61 -15.33
CA CYS A 107 43.26 21.86 -15.37
C CYS A 107 44.06 23.13 -15.76
N GLN A 108 45.36 23.04 -16.08
CA GLN A 108 46.28 24.20 -16.02
C GLN A 108 45.85 25.41 -16.88
N ASN A 109 45.30 25.17 -18.07
CA ASN A 109 44.94 26.22 -19.03
C ASN A 109 43.45 26.63 -18.96
N ASP A 110 42.71 26.13 -17.97
CA ASP A 110 41.27 26.35 -17.84
C ASP A 110 40.98 27.05 -16.49
N PRO A 111 40.51 28.31 -16.49
CA PRO A 111 40.20 29.04 -15.25
C PRO A 111 39.07 28.38 -14.43
N PHE A 112 38.07 27.79 -15.09
CA PHE A 112 36.93 27.16 -14.44
C PHE A 112 37.35 25.86 -13.72
N CYS A 113 38.08 24.99 -14.41
CA CYS A 113 38.66 23.73 -13.89
C CYS A 113 39.60 23.95 -12.70
N ARG A 114 40.32 25.08 -12.66
CA ARG A 114 41.20 25.42 -11.52
C ARG A 114 40.42 25.83 -10.27
N ASN A 115 39.26 26.46 -10.42
CA ASN A 115 38.49 27.03 -9.32
C ASN A 115 37.38 26.09 -8.81
N GLN A 116 36.82 25.22 -9.65
CA GLN A 116 35.86 24.21 -9.21
C GLN A 116 36.52 23.10 -8.37
N THR A 117 35.72 22.41 -7.55
CA THR A 117 36.17 21.18 -6.88
C THR A 117 36.46 20.12 -7.94
N ARG A 118 37.72 19.71 -8.08
CA ARG A 118 38.16 18.70 -9.07
C ARG A 118 37.52 17.33 -8.82
N CYS A 119 37.34 16.57 -9.90
CA CYS A 119 37.10 15.13 -9.80
C CYS A 119 38.44 14.42 -9.52
N GLY A 120 38.56 13.65 -8.44
CA GLY A 120 39.80 12.91 -8.14
C GLY A 120 39.87 11.50 -8.72
N GLY A 121 38.79 11.03 -9.36
CA GLY A 121 38.78 9.80 -10.13
C GLY A 121 38.45 10.07 -11.60
N LYS A 122 37.57 9.25 -12.17
CA LYS A 122 37.19 9.30 -13.59
C LYS A 122 35.91 10.08 -13.79
N VAL A 123 35.77 10.69 -14.97
CA VAL A 123 34.47 11.14 -15.49
C VAL A 123 33.99 10.18 -16.57
N TYR A 124 32.68 9.94 -16.63
CA TYR A 124 32.04 9.03 -17.56
C TYR A 124 30.69 9.58 -18.02
N SER A 125 30.15 9.00 -19.10
CA SER A 125 28.87 9.40 -19.73
C SER A 125 28.74 10.93 -19.88
N CYS A 126 29.66 11.52 -20.64
CA CYS A 126 29.60 12.93 -20.97
C CYS A 126 28.51 13.23 -22.02
N HIS A 127 27.85 14.37 -21.86
CA HIS A 127 26.77 14.86 -22.70
C HIS A 127 26.94 16.35 -23.00
N SER A 128 26.47 16.76 -24.17
CA SER A 128 26.47 18.17 -24.59
C SER A 128 25.50 18.99 -23.74
N ILE A 129 25.93 20.18 -23.32
CA ILE A 129 25.13 21.15 -22.57
C ILE A 129 25.19 22.51 -23.28
N ASP A 130 24.13 23.31 -23.17
CA ASP A 130 24.15 24.69 -23.65
C ASP A 130 25.12 25.53 -22.83
N THR A 131 26.14 26.06 -23.51
CA THR A 131 27.25 26.81 -22.90
C THR A 131 27.19 28.32 -23.19
N ASN A 132 26.14 28.77 -23.86
CA ASN A 132 25.93 30.20 -24.10
C ASN A 132 25.56 30.89 -22.79
N ASP A 133 26.33 31.93 -22.46
CA ASP A 133 26.23 32.73 -21.22
C ASP A 133 26.07 31.91 -19.93
N MET A 134 26.74 30.75 -19.86
CA MET A 134 26.62 29.82 -18.74
C MET A 134 27.22 30.41 -17.45
N LYS A 135 26.41 30.54 -16.40
CA LYS A 135 26.80 31.02 -15.07
C LYS A 135 26.65 29.89 -14.06
N ILE A 136 27.70 29.59 -13.33
CA ILE A 136 27.74 28.44 -12.41
C ILE A 136 27.89 28.95 -10.97
N CYS A 137 26.92 28.57 -10.12
CA CYS A 137 27.01 28.75 -8.68
C CYS A 137 27.74 27.56 -8.05
N LEU A 138 28.98 27.77 -7.58
CA LEU A 138 29.72 26.75 -6.85
C LEU A 138 29.12 26.50 -5.47
N ALA A 139 29.08 25.23 -5.07
CA ALA A 139 28.77 24.87 -3.68
C ALA A 139 29.94 25.23 -2.74
N PRO A 140 29.69 25.60 -1.47
CA PRO A 140 30.73 25.95 -0.52
C PRO A 140 31.74 24.81 -0.25
N THR A 141 32.99 25.16 0.02
CA THR A 141 34.06 24.21 0.34
C THR A 141 33.72 23.38 1.58
N GLY A 142 33.86 22.06 1.49
CA GLY A 142 33.56 21.12 2.59
C GLY A 142 32.15 20.51 2.52
N THR A 143 31.28 20.97 1.63
CA THR A 143 30.00 20.32 1.34
C THR A 143 30.16 19.05 0.50
N THR A 144 29.12 18.21 0.42
CA THR A 144 29.12 17.03 -0.47
C THR A 144 28.93 17.39 -1.95
N ARG A 145 28.43 18.59 -2.27
CA ARG A 145 28.09 19.08 -3.62
C ARG A 145 29.28 19.76 -4.31
N ARG A 146 29.18 19.99 -5.63
CA ARG A 146 30.11 20.82 -6.42
C ARG A 146 29.45 22.13 -6.88
N TYR A 147 28.17 22.05 -7.25
CA TYR A 147 27.35 23.17 -7.70
C TYR A 147 26.04 23.20 -6.91
N ASP A 148 25.44 24.39 -6.78
CA ASP A 148 24.07 24.52 -6.24
C ASP A 148 23.05 24.71 -7.37
N TYR A 149 23.38 25.54 -8.37
CA TYR A 149 22.64 25.67 -9.63
C TYR A 149 23.55 26.10 -10.78
N ILE A 150 23.07 25.93 -12.02
CA ILE A 150 23.69 26.43 -13.26
C ILE A 150 22.61 27.20 -14.05
N GLU A 151 22.91 28.41 -14.48
CA GLU A 151 22.07 29.26 -15.32
C GLU A 151 22.69 29.34 -16.72
N HIS A 152 21.89 29.29 -17.78
CA HIS A 152 22.31 29.47 -19.18
C HIS A 152 21.15 30.08 -19.99
N VAL A 153 21.36 30.46 -21.25
CA VAL A 153 20.35 31.18 -22.07
C VAL A 153 18.99 30.48 -22.11
N ASN A 154 18.98 29.14 -22.16
CA ASN A 154 17.75 28.35 -22.26
C ASN A 154 17.10 27.96 -20.92
N GLY A 155 17.66 28.35 -19.77
CA GLY A 155 17.04 28.10 -18.46
C GLY A 155 17.99 27.97 -17.28
N ILE A 156 17.48 27.38 -16.19
CA ILE A 156 18.23 27.13 -14.96
C ILE A 156 18.13 25.65 -14.62
N LEU A 157 19.28 25.05 -14.34
CA LEU A 157 19.44 23.70 -13.81
C LEU A 157 19.67 23.80 -12.30
N GLY A 158 18.93 23.02 -11.52
CA GLY A 158 18.93 23.12 -10.06
C GLY A 158 17.94 24.16 -9.54
N VAL A 159 18.02 24.45 -8.23
CA VAL A 159 17.10 25.38 -7.57
C VAL A 159 17.75 26.77 -7.49
N ASN A 160 17.23 27.72 -8.28
CA ASN A 160 17.67 29.11 -8.23
C ASN A 160 17.43 29.68 -6.82
N SER A 161 18.53 29.89 -6.10
CA SER A 161 18.58 30.36 -4.72
C SER A 161 19.77 31.31 -4.58
N SER A 162 19.80 32.09 -3.50
CA SER A 162 20.89 33.03 -3.25
C SER A 162 22.25 32.29 -3.20
N CYS A 163 23.08 32.47 -4.23
CA CYS A 163 24.34 31.76 -4.36
C CYS A 163 25.30 32.12 -3.20
N PRO A 164 25.80 31.15 -2.41
CA PRO A 164 26.67 31.42 -1.27
C PRO A 164 28.14 31.69 -1.66
N MET A 165 28.50 31.45 -2.93
CA MET A 165 29.84 31.61 -3.48
C MET A 165 29.83 32.59 -4.67
N PRO A 166 30.99 33.12 -5.11
CA PRO A 166 31.05 33.92 -6.34
C PRO A 166 30.57 33.10 -7.55
N ILE A 167 29.63 33.66 -8.31
CA ILE A 167 29.14 33.09 -9.57
C ILE A 167 30.28 33.13 -10.60
N MET A 168 30.57 31.99 -11.22
CA MET A 168 31.57 31.89 -12.29
C MET A 168 30.90 31.90 -13.65
N ASN A 169 31.27 32.87 -14.49
CA ASN A 169 30.80 32.96 -15.87
C ASN A 169 31.73 32.15 -16.78
N VAL A 170 31.14 31.30 -17.62
CA VAL A 170 31.80 30.45 -18.61
C VAL A 170 31.29 30.86 -19.99
N ALA A 171 32.08 31.65 -20.71
CA ALA A 171 31.71 32.18 -22.03
C ALA A 171 32.24 31.28 -23.16
N ALA A 172 31.38 30.93 -24.12
CA ALA A 172 31.70 30.07 -25.26
C ALA A 172 32.47 30.77 -26.41
N LEU A 173 32.73 32.07 -26.31
CA LEU A 173 33.32 32.86 -27.42
C LEU A 173 34.77 32.46 -27.73
N GLY A 174 34.92 31.64 -28.78
CA GLY A 174 36.22 31.24 -29.34
C GLY A 174 36.95 30.14 -28.57
N GLN A 175 36.26 29.42 -27.68
CA GLN A 175 36.82 28.30 -26.92
C GLN A 175 36.04 26.99 -27.17
N CYS A 176 36.65 25.87 -26.82
CA CYS A 176 36.03 24.56 -26.94
C CYS A 176 34.78 24.44 -26.07
N PRO A 177 33.77 23.66 -26.47
CA PRO A 177 32.56 23.46 -25.67
C PRO A 177 32.89 22.83 -24.32
N TYR A 178 32.01 23.07 -23.35
CA TYR A 178 31.98 22.35 -22.08
C TYR A 178 30.93 21.25 -22.16
N CYS A 179 31.27 20.10 -21.59
CA CYS A 179 30.43 18.92 -21.48
C CYS A 179 29.96 18.76 -20.03
N MET A 180 28.75 18.24 -19.88
CA MET A 180 28.23 17.76 -18.60
C MET A 180 28.53 16.26 -18.51
N CYS A 181 29.42 15.88 -17.60
CA CYS A 181 29.81 14.48 -17.35
C CYS A 181 29.43 14.07 -15.93
N PHE A 182 29.60 12.79 -15.59
CA PHE A 182 29.47 12.32 -14.21
C PHE A 182 30.82 11.93 -13.64
N CYS A 183 31.18 12.55 -12.51
CA CYS A 183 32.40 12.29 -11.76
C CYS A 183 32.22 11.15 -10.76
N ASP A 184 33.10 10.16 -10.86
CA ASP A 184 33.39 9.16 -9.85
C ASP A 184 34.52 9.67 -8.93
N ASP A 185 34.18 10.33 -7.81
CA ASP A 185 35.17 11.03 -6.97
C ASP A 185 35.81 10.13 -5.91
N ASP A 186 37.05 9.69 -6.17
CA ASP A 186 37.81 8.80 -5.27
C ASP A 186 38.58 9.53 -4.14
N ILE A 187 38.24 10.80 -3.87
CA ILE A 187 38.89 11.58 -2.80
C ILE A 187 38.37 11.14 -1.41
N ILE A 188 39.10 11.54 -0.37
CA ILE A 188 38.82 11.34 1.07
C ILE A 188 37.40 11.77 1.52
N PHE A 189 36.61 12.44 0.68
CA PHE A 189 35.26 12.94 0.99
C PHE A 189 34.10 12.02 0.57
N SER A 190 34.35 10.86 -0.05
CA SER A 190 33.29 9.95 -0.52
C SER A 190 32.95 8.81 0.46
N ASP A 191 31.68 8.64 0.80
CA ASP A 191 31.18 7.66 1.79
C ASP A 191 30.66 6.37 1.12
N ARG A 192 31.54 5.69 0.40
CA ARG A 192 31.23 4.63 -0.60
C ARG A 192 31.65 3.21 -0.21
N TYR A 193 31.90 2.94 1.07
CA TYR A 193 32.47 1.69 1.55
C TYR A 193 31.44 0.85 2.31
N PHE A 194 31.33 -0.43 2.00
CA PHE A 194 30.45 -1.39 2.68
C PHE A 194 31.27 -2.47 3.35
N ASN A 195 31.01 -2.75 4.63
CA ASN A 195 31.66 -3.84 5.36
C ASN A 195 31.07 -5.20 4.93
N LEU A 196 31.92 -6.12 4.46
CA LEU A 196 31.54 -7.49 4.09
C LEU A 196 31.69 -8.48 5.27
N LYS A 197 32.30 -8.04 6.38
CA LYS A 197 32.43 -8.89 7.58
C LYS A 197 31.07 -9.22 8.19
N GLU A 198 30.96 -10.45 8.66
CA GLU A 198 29.80 -11.01 9.32
C GLU A 198 29.40 -10.29 10.63
N ALA A 199 28.12 -9.93 10.74
CA ALA A 199 27.49 -9.49 11.97
C ALA A 199 26.66 -10.65 12.55
N LYS A 200 27.09 -11.21 13.69
CA LYS A 200 26.53 -12.44 14.27
C LYS A 200 26.07 -12.26 15.72
N SER A 201 25.09 -13.05 16.13
CA SER A 201 24.73 -13.24 17.54
C SER A 201 25.65 -14.26 18.21
N ASP A 202 25.77 -14.15 19.54
CA ASP A 202 26.52 -15.08 20.39
C ASP A 202 25.76 -16.38 20.59
N ILE A 203 25.92 -17.29 19.62
CA ILE A 203 25.32 -18.62 19.66
C ILE A 203 25.78 -19.47 20.86
N THR A 204 26.96 -19.19 21.43
CA THR A 204 27.48 -19.94 22.59
C THR A 204 26.67 -19.66 23.85
N LYS A 205 26.19 -18.41 23.98
CA LYS A 205 25.23 -17.98 25.02
C LYS A 205 23.77 -18.16 24.60
N ASN A 206 23.51 -19.00 23.59
CA ASN A 206 22.19 -19.26 23.03
C ASN A 206 21.45 -17.98 22.56
N LYS A 207 22.19 -16.95 22.12
CA LYS A 207 21.60 -15.72 21.60
C LYS A 207 21.33 -15.82 20.11
N VAL A 208 20.17 -15.30 19.72
CA VAL A 208 19.68 -15.24 18.33
C VAL A 208 19.52 -13.79 17.89
N VAL A 209 19.48 -13.57 16.57
CA VAL A 209 19.24 -12.25 16.00
C VAL A 209 17.76 -11.89 16.18
N THR A 210 17.52 -10.73 16.80
CA THR A 210 16.20 -10.16 17.13
C THR A 210 15.98 -8.80 16.47
N GLY A 211 17.08 -8.11 16.13
CA GLY A 211 17.41 -8.08 14.70
C GLY A 211 18.44 -7.07 14.18
N LEU A 212 18.06 -6.01 13.45
CA LEU A 212 18.84 -5.50 12.31
C LEU A 212 18.78 -3.98 12.13
N ARG A 213 19.89 -3.36 11.71
CA ARG A 213 19.99 -1.98 11.18
C ARG A 213 21.26 -1.78 10.35
N LEU A 214 21.33 -0.69 9.59
CA LEU A 214 22.57 -0.21 8.96
C LEU A 214 23.12 1.00 9.73
N THR A 215 24.45 1.10 9.85
CA THR A 215 25.11 2.23 10.52
C THR A 215 26.37 2.66 9.78
N LYS A 216 26.59 3.97 9.60
CA LYS A 216 27.81 4.52 9.00
C LYS A 216 28.80 4.92 10.09
N ILE A 217 29.99 4.32 10.09
CA ILE A 217 31.09 4.64 11.02
C ILE A 217 32.35 4.88 10.18
N LYS A 218 32.97 6.06 10.30
CA LYS A 218 34.22 6.43 9.62
C LYS A 218 34.19 6.12 8.10
N ARG A 219 33.15 6.62 7.40
CA ARG A 219 32.90 6.44 5.95
C ARG A 219 32.51 5.03 5.48
N MET A 220 32.45 4.05 6.39
CA MET A 220 32.04 2.67 6.07
C MET A 220 30.64 2.37 6.64
N ILE A 221 29.80 1.75 5.82
CA ILE A 221 28.46 1.28 6.18
C ILE A 221 28.55 -0.18 6.66
N TYR A 222 27.96 -0.44 7.82
CA TYR A 222 27.97 -1.74 8.48
C TYR A 222 26.55 -2.26 8.69
N LEU A 223 26.37 -3.55 8.45
CA LEU A 223 25.28 -4.31 9.06
C LEU A 223 25.55 -4.43 10.56
N GLN A 224 24.55 -4.12 11.38
CA GLN A 224 24.60 -4.34 12.82
C GLN A 224 23.41 -5.18 13.27
N VAL A 225 23.66 -6.12 14.20
CA VAL A 225 22.61 -6.99 14.74
C VAL A 225 22.31 -6.71 16.22
N GLN A 226 21.03 -6.76 16.58
CA GLN A 226 20.55 -6.84 17.96
C GLN A 226 20.34 -8.32 18.29
N GLN A 227 20.87 -8.75 19.44
CA GLN A 227 20.80 -10.13 19.91
C GLN A 227 20.07 -10.25 21.24
N GLY A 228 19.46 -11.40 21.50
CA GLY A 228 18.87 -11.76 22.79
C GLY A 228 18.89 -13.27 23.00
N GLU A 229 18.96 -13.73 24.25
CA GLU A 229 18.91 -15.15 24.59
C GLU A 229 17.55 -15.74 24.22
N MET A 230 17.57 -16.87 23.52
CA MET A 230 16.38 -17.65 23.20
C MET A 230 16.02 -18.61 24.35
N LEU A 231 14.74 -18.62 24.70
CA LEU A 231 14.10 -19.47 25.69
C LEU A 231 13.21 -20.53 24.98
N PRO A 232 12.68 -21.54 25.70
CA PRO A 232 11.72 -22.50 25.16
C PRO A 232 10.63 -21.86 24.29
N TYR A 233 10.28 -22.53 23.19
CA TYR A 233 9.27 -22.09 22.21
C TYR A 233 9.59 -20.77 21.48
N GLY A 234 10.86 -20.35 21.44
CA GLY A 234 11.30 -19.16 20.71
C GLY A 234 10.90 -17.84 21.39
N ILE A 235 10.70 -17.86 22.70
CA ILE A 235 10.55 -16.63 23.50
C ILE A 235 11.93 -16.00 23.68
N ILE A 236 12.04 -14.66 23.65
CA ILE A 236 13.30 -13.95 23.90
C ILE A 236 13.35 -13.46 25.35
N ASN A 237 14.47 -13.67 26.02
CA ASN A 237 14.75 -13.07 27.31
C ASN A 237 15.05 -11.57 27.15
N VAL A 238 14.03 -10.72 27.37
CA VAL A 238 14.08 -9.26 27.15
C VAL A 238 15.23 -8.59 27.92
N THR A 239 15.62 -9.11 29.08
CA THR A 239 16.73 -8.57 29.89
C THR A 239 18.12 -8.72 29.26
N THR A 240 18.25 -9.60 28.25
CA THR A 240 19.53 -9.93 27.60
C THR A 240 19.72 -9.22 26.25
N LEU A 241 18.79 -8.33 25.88
CA LEU A 241 18.77 -7.63 24.60
C LEU A 241 19.86 -6.56 24.51
N GLU A 242 20.69 -6.67 23.48
CA GLU A 242 21.76 -5.71 23.22
C GLU A 242 22.06 -5.62 21.72
N TRP A 243 22.51 -4.45 21.27
CA TRP A 243 23.12 -4.30 19.94
C TRP A 243 24.56 -4.79 19.97
N VAL A 244 24.90 -5.77 19.14
CA VAL A 244 26.27 -6.31 19.03
C VAL A 244 27.20 -5.19 18.54
N PRO A 245 28.26 -4.83 19.28
CA PRO A 245 29.16 -3.75 18.88
C PRO A 245 29.86 -4.04 17.55
N VAL A 246 29.81 -3.07 16.63
CA VAL A 246 30.55 -3.14 15.36
C VAL A 246 32.06 -2.98 15.65
N ASN A 247 32.88 -3.91 15.16
CA ASN A 247 34.34 -3.81 15.29
C ASN A 247 34.87 -2.68 14.37
N LYS A 248 35.24 -1.55 14.98
CA LYS A 248 35.64 -0.29 14.32
C LYS A 248 37.05 -0.35 13.70
N SER A 249 37.27 -1.32 12.81
CA SER A 249 38.47 -1.43 11.99
C SER A 249 38.66 -0.16 11.16
N ARG A 250 39.85 0.47 11.20
CA ARG A 250 40.14 1.61 10.31
C ARG A 250 40.46 1.07 8.91
N ILE A 251 39.93 1.69 7.86
CA ILE A 251 40.24 1.36 6.44
C ILE A 251 41.75 1.40 6.17
N THR A 252 42.49 2.23 6.92
CA THR A 252 43.94 2.42 6.82
C THR A 252 44.78 1.31 7.49
N ILE A 253 44.21 0.17 7.87
CA ILE A 253 44.95 -0.98 8.42
C ILE A 253 45.38 -1.87 7.24
N SER A 254 46.67 -2.19 7.15
CA SER A 254 47.33 -2.91 6.04
C SER A 254 46.81 -4.33 5.74
N ASN A 255 45.83 -4.82 6.50
CA ASN A 255 45.38 -6.22 6.50
C ASN A 255 43.86 -6.30 6.22
N ILE A 256 43.33 -5.39 5.41
CA ILE A 256 41.91 -5.32 5.03
C ILE A 256 41.83 -5.17 3.50
N TYR A 257 41.12 -6.08 2.83
CA TYR A 257 41.13 -6.18 1.36
C TYR A 257 39.77 -5.83 0.73
N ASP A 258 39.79 -5.07 -0.37
CA ASP A 258 38.60 -4.80 -1.20
C ASP A 258 38.03 -6.10 -1.78
N LYS A 259 36.71 -6.14 -1.96
CA LYS A 259 35.89 -7.30 -2.37
C LYS A 259 35.97 -8.53 -1.43
N LYS A 260 36.67 -8.43 -0.28
CA LYS A 260 36.82 -9.52 0.71
C LYS A 260 36.41 -9.11 2.12
N ASP A 261 36.97 -8.02 2.63
CA ASP A 261 36.66 -7.49 3.98
C ASP A 261 35.69 -6.29 3.90
N TYR A 262 35.85 -5.46 2.87
CA TYR A 262 34.93 -4.40 2.48
C TYR A 262 34.73 -4.42 0.97
N TRP A 263 33.72 -3.73 0.47
CA TRP A 263 33.58 -3.37 -0.94
C TRP A 263 33.54 -1.86 -1.08
N LYS A 264 34.26 -1.33 -2.07
CA LYS A 264 34.23 0.09 -2.46
C LYS A 264 33.50 0.22 -3.80
N MET A 265 32.40 0.97 -3.81
CA MET A 265 31.66 1.28 -5.04
C MET A 265 32.50 2.11 -6.03
N LYS A 266 32.21 1.97 -7.33
CA LYS A 266 32.80 2.73 -8.45
C LYS A 266 31.71 3.06 -9.48
N GLY A 267 31.95 3.96 -10.41
CA GLY A 267 30.97 4.39 -11.44
C GLY A 267 30.32 3.25 -12.25
N ASN A 268 31.02 2.12 -12.43
CA ASN A 268 30.48 0.91 -13.09
C ASN A 268 30.10 -0.21 -12.09
N ASP A 269 30.65 -0.20 -10.87
CA ASP A 269 30.39 -1.17 -9.79
C ASP A 269 29.59 -0.47 -8.67
N LYS A 270 28.28 -0.26 -8.90
CA LYS A 270 27.40 0.53 -8.00
C LYS A 270 26.00 -0.06 -7.80
N ALA A 271 25.82 -1.35 -8.06
CA ALA A 271 24.54 -2.03 -7.95
C ALA A 271 24.35 -2.71 -6.57
N VAL A 272 23.11 -2.82 -6.13
CA VAL A 272 22.70 -3.60 -4.95
C VAL A 272 21.48 -4.45 -5.30
N ASN A 273 21.56 -5.75 -5.00
CA ASN A 273 20.47 -6.70 -5.18
C ASN A 273 19.41 -6.53 -4.07
N LEU A 274 18.14 -6.60 -4.47
CA LEU A 274 16.98 -6.36 -3.61
C LEU A 274 16.25 -7.68 -3.37
N ASP A 275 16.90 -8.55 -2.60
CA ASP A 275 16.42 -9.90 -2.30
C ASP A 275 15.93 -10.02 -0.86
N VAL A 276 14.91 -10.86 -0.64
CA VAL A 276 14.55 -11.34 0.69
C VAL A 276 14.95 -12.81 0.82
N ILE A 277 15.89 -13.09 1.73
CA ILE A 277 16.35 -14.46 2.01
C ILE A 277 15.65 -14.94 3.28
N GLN A 278 14.99 -16.09 3.21
CA GLN A 278 14.22 -16.64 4.31
C GLN A 278 14.26 -18.17 4.36
N VAL A 279 14.03 -18.70 5.55
CA VAL A 279 13.83 -20.15 5.77
C VAL A 279 12.64 -20.63 4.96
N ASP A 280 12.81 -21.68 4.15
CA ASP A 280 11.67 -22.38 3.56
C ASP A 280 10.93 -23.18 4.65
N ILE A 281 9.74 -22.69 4.98
CA ILE A 281 8.81 -23.25 5.96
C ILE A 281 8.25 -24.61 5.53
N LYS A 282 8.33 -24.98 4.25
CA LYS A 282 7.92 -26.31 3.77
C LYS A 282 8.92 -27.41 4.12
N GLU A 283 10.21 -27.07 4.26
CA GLU A 283 11.28 -28.05 4.46
C GLU A 283 12.01 -27.93 5.81
N LYS A 284 12.31 -26.70 6.27
CA LYS A 284 13.31 -26.45 7.33
C LYS A 284 12.80 -25.58 8.48
N LEU A 285 11.64 -25.94 9.01
CA LEU A 285 10.95 -25.22 10.09
C LEU A 285 11.79 -24.90 11.34
N GLN A 286 12.92 -25.58 11.56
CA GLN A 286 13.77 -25.46 12.75
C GLN A 286 14.97 -24.51 12.63
N GLU A 287 15.04 -23.63 11.62
CA GLU A 287 16.20 -22.73 11.39
C GLU A 287 15.96 -21.26 11.79
N VAL A 288 16.79 -20.70 12.68
CA VAL A 288 16.71 -19.30 13.16
C VAL A 288 17.89 -18.46 12.66
N LEU A 289 17.68 -17.18 12.42
CA LEU A 289 18.71 -16.22 12.04
C LEU A 289 19.68 -15.96 13.21
N THR A 290 20.97 -16.18 12.96
CA THR A 290 22.07 -15.90 13.90
C THR A 290 23.15 -14.99 13.32
N GLY A 291 22.99 -14.53 12.08
CA GLY A 291 23.84 -13.49 11.52
C GLY A 291 23.42 -13.02 10.13
N VAL A 292 24.03 -11.92 9.69
CA VAL A 292 23.91 -11.34 8.35
C VAL A 292 25.27 -10.82 7.90
N ARG A 293 25.49 -10.75 6.58
CA ARG A 293 26.65 -10.07 5.98
C ARG A 293 26.31 -9.55 4.59
N PHE A 294 27.13 -8.65 4.08
CA PHE A 294 27.13 -8.33 2.65
C PHE A 294 28.16 -9.19 1.94
N ALA A 295 27.89 -9.52 0.67
CA ALA A 295 28.83 -10.13 -0.26
C ALA A 295 28.92 -9.31 -1.54
N ALA A 296 30.13 -9.22 -2.11
CA ALA A 296 30.34 -8.66 -3.44
C ALA A 296 30.23 -9.80 -4.46
N VAL A 297 29.19 -9.79 -5.29
CA VAL A 297 28.91 -10.84 -6.27
C VAL A 297 29.09 -10.33 -7.71
N ASN A 298 29.67 -11.18 -8.56
CA ASN A 298 29.80 -10.88 -9.99
C ASN A 298 28.44 -11.08 -10.69
N TYR A 299 28.04 -10.11 -11.50
CA TYR A 299 26.81 -10.13 -12.31
C TYR A 299 27.17 -9.81 -13.76
N GLU A 300 26.68 -10.62 -14.70
CA GLU A 300 26.93 -10.45 -16.12
C GLU A 300 25.69 -9.91 -16.83
N ARG A 301 25.72 -8.62 -17.20
CA ARG A 301 24.60 -7.94 -17.86
C ARG A 301 24.46 -8.42 -19.31
N THR A 302 25.57 -8.38 -20.03
CA THR A 302 25.78 -8.90 -21.40
C THR A 302 27.06 -9.73 -21.41
N PRO A 303 27.21 -10.72 -22.32
CA PRO A 303 28.42 -11.54 -22.41
C PRO A 303 29.70 -10.68 -22.41
N GLY A 304 30.55 -10.84 -21.40
CA GLY A 304 31.79 -10.07 -21.20
C GLY A 304 31.67 -8.76 -20.39
N ASP A 305 30.48 -8.25 -20.07
CA ASP A 305 30.27 -7.12 -19.13
C ASP A 305 29.99 -7.65 -17.72
N ILE A 306 31.06 -7.96 -17.00
CA ILE A 306 31.02 -8.44 -15.61
C ILE A 306 31.15 -7.25 -14.66
N ARG A 307 30.07 -6.98 -13.91
CA ARG A 307 29.97 -5.94 -12.88
C ARG A 307 29.87 -6.56 -11.49
N ILE A 308 30.09 -5.74 -10.46
CA ILE A 308 29.90 -6.17 -9.08
C ILE A 308 28.64 -5.56 -8.48
N HIS A 309 27.80 -6.44 -7.97
CA HIS A 309 26.62 -6.12 -7.19
C HIS A 309 26.89 -6.42 -5.71
N LEU A 310 26.36 -5.60 -4.81
CA LEU A 310 26.26 -5.95 -3.40
C LEU A 310 25.04 -6.85 -3.19
N SER A 311 25.23 -7.97 -2.50
CA SER A 311 24.16 -8.90 -2.13
C SER A 311 24.10 -9.06 -0.62
N LEU A 312 22.90 -9.24 -0.07
CA LEU A 312 22.74 -9.71 1.31
C LEU A 312 23.02 -11.21 1.37
N GLU A 313 23.60 -11.66 2.46
CA GLU A 313 23.65 -13.07 2.87
C GLU A 313 23.23 -13.20 4.33
N ILE A 314 22.56 -14.30 4.66
CA ILE A 314 22.07 -14.59 6.01
C ILE A 314 22.69 -15.86 6.58
N ARG A 315 22.90 -15.91 7.89
CA ARG A 315 23.31 -17.12 8.60
C ARG A 315 22.12 -17.67 9.38
N LEU A 316 21.66 -18.85 8.96
CA LEU A 316 20.61 -19.59 9.62
C LEU A 316 21.20 -20.66 10.53
N SER A 317 20.44 -21.13 11.52
CA SER A 317 20.93 -22.02 12.57
C SER A 317 19.84 -22.91 13.12
N THR A 318 20.06 -24.23 13.13
CA THR A 318 19.02 -25.15 13.61
C THR A 318 18.90 -25.13 15.14
N PHE A 319 17.67 -25.20 15.65
CA PHE A 319 17.38 -25.17 17.09
C PHE A 319 16.27 -26.14 17.50
N ASN A 320 16.28 -26.57 18.76
CA ASN A 320 15.24 -27.41 19.33
C ASN A 320 14.11 -26.53 19.89
N LEU A 321 12.91 -26.63 19.30
CA LEU A 321 11.75 -25.83 19.68
C LEU A 321 11.33 -25.99 21.16
N LYS A 322 11.44 -27.20 21.73
CA LYS A 322 10.99 -27.49 23.09
C LYS A 322 11.94 -26.92 24.14
N SER A 323 13.26 -27.00 23.93
CA SER A 323 14.24 -26.44 24.87
C SER A 323 14.63 -24.99 24.58
N GLY A 324 14.34 -24.49 23.38
CA GLY A 324 14.81 -23.18 22.91
C GLY A 324 16.32 -23.12 22.68
N LYS A 325 17.01 -24.26 22.66
CA LYS A 325 18.48 -24.31 22.51
C LYS A 325 18.89 -24.51 21.04
N LEU A 326 19.83 -23.70 20.58
CA LEU A 326 20.55 -23.88 19.32
C LEU A 326 21.32 -25.21 19.35
N ARG A 327 21.46 -25.89 18.20
CA ARG A 327 22.34 -27.06 18.08
C ARG A 327 23.79 -26.58 18.01
N ALA A 328 24.70 -27.26 18.71
CA ALA A 328 26.11 -26.85 18.84
C ALA A 328 27.07 -27.39 17.76
N ILE A 329 26.55 -28.12 16.76
CA ILE A 329 27.35 -28.75 15.70
C ILE A 329 27.54 -27.72 14.57
N GLU A 330 28.74 -27.53 14.02
CA GLU A 330 28.97 -26.48 13.00
C GLU A 330 28.07 -26.59 11.77
N SER A 331 27.77 -27.81 11.30
CA SER A 331 26.83 -28.07 10.19
C SER A 331 25.38 -27.65 10.47
N ALA A 332 25.05 -27.33 11.73
CA ALA A 332 23.77 -26.72 12.10
C ALA A 332 23.66 -25.24 11.68
N HIS A 333 24.75 -24.58 11.27
CA HIS A 333 24.83 -23.13 11.06
C HIS A 333 25.27 -22.76 9.64
N THR A 334 24.33 -22.68 8.71
CA THR A 334 24.59 -22.46 7.29
C THR A 334 24.48 -20.98 6.91
N TRP A 335 25.35 -20.54 5.99
CA TRP A 335 25.15 -19.27 5.27
C TRP A 335 24.31 -19.54 4.03
N GLN A 336 23.34 -18.66 3.76
CA GLN A 336 22.49 -18.68 2.57
C GLN A 336 22.60 -17.33 1.84
N SER A 337 22.70 -17.42 0.52
CA SER A 337 22.73 -16.33 -0.45
C SER A 337 21.67 -16.62 -1.52
N PHE A 338 21.21 -15.60 -2.23
CA PHE A 338 20.37 -15.83 -3.42
C PHE A 338 21.25 -16.36 -4.58
N GLU A 339 20.91 -17.51 -5.16
CA GLU A 339 21.68 -18.14 -6.25
C GLU A 339 21.51 -17.42 -7.60
N SER A 340 22.13 -16.25 -7.73
CA SER A 340 22.44 -15.65 -9.04
C SER A 340 23.91 -15.87 -9.39
N THR A 341 24.28 -17.12 -9.66
CA THR A 341 25.52 -17.45 -10.38
C THR A 341 25.38 -17.06 -11.86
N ILE A 342 26.51 -16.92 -12.56
CA ILE A 342 26.60 -16.60 -14.00
C ILE A 342 25.80 -17.59 -14.87
N SER A 343 25.54 -18.80 -14.36
CA SER A 343 24.76 -19.87 -15.00
C SER A 343 23.25 -19.85 -14.70
N SER A 344 22.73 -18.86 -13.96
CA SER A 344 21.31 -18.83 -13.58
C SER A 344 20.42 -18.33 -14.76
N PRO A 345 19.37 -19.07 -15.16
CA PRO A 345 18.62 -18.77 -16.39
C PRO A 345 17.71 -17.53 -16.30
N LYS A 346 17.50 -16.97 -15.10
CA LYS A 346 16.65 -15.79 -14.88
C LYS A 346 17.53 -14.57 -14.63
N LYS A 347 17.62 -13.67 -15.61
CA LYS A 347 18.33 -12.39 -15.44
C LYS A 347 17.54 -11.46 -14.52
N ARG A 348 18.23 -10.90 -13.51
CA ARG A 348 17.68 -9.88 -12.61
C ARG A 348 17.26 -8.62 -13.39
N THR A 349 16.23 -7.92 -12.93
CA THR A 349 15.73 -6.69 -13.56
C THR A 349 16.20 -5.45 -12.81
N GLN A 350 16.75 -4.46 -13.53
CA GLN A 350 17.11 -3.15 -12.96
C GLN A 350 15.82 -2.35 -12.69
N ILE A 351 15.70 -1.76 -11.50
CA ILE A 351 14.63 -0.79 -11.23
C ILE A 351 15.01 0.56 -11.88
N PRO A 352 14.14 1.16 -12.73
CA PRO A 352 14.40 2.48 -13.30
C PRO A 352 14.48 3.56 -12.22
N ASN A 353 15.56 4.35 -12.25
CA ASN A 353 15.78 5.44 -11.29
C ASN A 353 16.43 6.69 -11.89
N GLU A 354 16.30 6.84 -13.21
CA GLU A 354 16.69 8.04 -13.96
C GLU A 354 15.68 9.19 -13.73
N GLY A 355 16.15 10.44 -13.78
CA GLY A 355 15.27 11.62 -13.67
C GLY A 355 14.61 11.85 -12.30
N LEU A 356 15.10 11.20 -11.23
CA LEU A 356 14.56 11.35 -9.88
C LEU A 356 15.22 12.50 -9.10
N ASP A 357 14.42 13.27 -8.35
CA ASP A 357 14.90 14.38 -7.51
C ASP A 357 15.48 13.89 -6.16
N ILE A 358 16.09 14.78 -5.37
CA ILE A 358 16.57 14.49 -4.01
C ILE A 358 15.45 13.86 -3.19
N PRO A 359 15.72 12.70 -2.55
CA PRO A 359 14.80 11.99 -1.69
C PRO A 359 13.92 12.89 -0.79
N THR A 360 14.58 13.55 0.15
CA THR A 360 13.97 14.23 1.29
C THR A 360 13.25 15.53 0.94
N ARG A 361 13.05 15.83 -0.36
CA ARG A 361 12.22 16.92 -0.87
C ARG A 361 10.74 16.50 -1.01
N THR A 362 10.44 15.20 -1.04
CA THR A 362 9.04 14.72 -1.12
C THR A 362 8.24 15.09 0.13
N LYS A 363 6.93 15.29 -0.06
CA LYS A 363 5.93 15.39 1.03
C LYS A 363 5.02 14.16 1.11
N SER A 364 5.13 13.25 0.14
CA SER A 364 4.41 11.98 0.09
C SER A 364 5.18 10.91 0.83
N LYS A 365 4.48 9.97 1.47
CA LYS A 365 5.12 8.78 2.05
C LYS A 365 5.50 7.80 0.95
N ASN A 366 6.67 7.18 1.09
CA ASN A 366 7.18 6.21 0.13
C ASN A 366 6.44 4.87 0.24
N THR A 367 6.28 4.20 -0.89
CA THR A 367 5.72 2.84 -0.97
C THR A 367 6.77 1.87 -1.50
N ILE A 368 6.73 0.61 -1.08
CA ILE A 368 7.66 -0.41 -1.59
C ILE A 368 7.33 -0.66 -3.07
N VAL A 369 8.31 -0.45 -3.96
CA VAL A 369 8.15 -0.66 -5.41
C VAL A 369 9.02 -1.80 -5.96
N SER A 370 9.99 -2.29 -5.18
CA SER A 370 10.77 -3.48 -5.55
C SER A 370 10.05 -4.79 -5.30
N ASN A 371 10.31 -5.75 -6.17
CA ASN A 371 9.96 -7.16 -6.06
C ASN A 371 11.24 -8.01 -5.99
N GLU A 372 11.09 -9.33 -5.77
CA GLU A 372 12.19 -10.29 -5.87
C GLU A 372 12.84 -10.30 -7.27
N ASP A 373 14.09 -10.78 -7.38
CA ASP A 373 14.91 -10.76 -8.61
C ASP A 373 15.24 -9.36 -9.17
N GLN A 374 15.09 -8.29 -8.38
CA GLN A 374 15.43 -6.93 -8.81
C GLN A 374 16.75 -6.43 -8.22
N PHE A 375 17.31 -5.40 -8.86
CA PHE A 375 18.45 -4.63 -8.33
C PHE A 375 18.29 -3.15 -8.63
N VAL A 376 18.97 -2.32 -7.84
CA VAL A 376 19.08 -0.87 -8.05
C VAL A 376 20.55 -0.51 -8.26
N GLU A 377 20.84 0.37 -9.22
CA GLU A 377 22.13 1.04 -9.32
C GLU A 377 22.09 2.39 -8.60
N PHE A 378 23.10 2.73 -7.82
CA PHE A 378 23.23 4.10 -7.33
C PHE A 378 23.49 5.02 -8.54
N THR A 379 22.74 6.11 -8.66
CA THR A 379 22.86 7.06 -9.77
C THR A 379 22.81 8.50 -9.24
N HIS A 380 22.98 9.48 -10.13
CA HIS A 380 22.80 10.89 -9.78
C HIS A 380 21.32 11.26 -9.78
N THR A 381 20.99 12.31 -9.05
CA THR A 381 19.69 13.01 -9.16
C THR A 381 19.50 13.62 -10.55
N ASP A 382 18.27 14.02 -10.85
CA ASP A 382 17.95 14.71 -12.09
C ASP A 382 18.81 15.97 -12.35
N ILE A 383 19.22 16.17 -13.61
CA ILE A 383 20.07 17.30 -14.00
C ILE A 383 19.28 18.61 -13.92
N LEU A 384 18.01 18.62 -14.34
CA LEU A 384 17.18 19.83 -14.36
C LEU A 384 16.84 20.29 -12.93
N ARG A 385 16.60 19.35 -12.00
CA ARG A 385 16.20 19.66 -10.60
C ARG A 385 17.34 19.78 -9.58
N ASP A 386 18.48 19.13 -9.81
CA ASP A 386 19.59 19.12 -8.84
C ASP A 386 20.99 19.14 -9.47
N VAL A 387 21.12 19.40 -10.78
CA VAL A 387 22.41 19.39 -11.52
C VAL A 387 23.18 18.06 -11.32
N GLY A 388 22.44 16.97 -11.05
CA GLY A 388 22.99 15.66 -10.70
C GLY A 388 23.95 15.66 -9.51
N GLN A 389 23.76 16.55 -8.52
CA GLN A 389 24.74 16.75 -7.44
C GLN A 389 24.57 15.80 -6.25
N THR A 390 23.42 15.15 -6.14
CA THR A 390 23.13 14.18 -5.07
C THR A 390 23.14 12.76 -5.64
N THR A 391 23.88 11.83 -5.00
CA THR A 391 23.80 10.40 -5.34
C THR A 391 22.60 9.79 -4.64
N ILE A 392 21.78 9.07 -5.41
CA ILE A 392 20.58 8.35 -5.00
C ILE A 392 20.73 6.85 -5.30
N PRO A 393 20.03 5.96 -4.58
CA PRO A 393 19.14 6.26 -3.46
C PRO A 393 19.87 6.54 -2.13
N PHE A 394 19.13 7.01 -1.12
CA PHE A 394 19.60 7.02 0.27
C PHE A 394 19.34 5.66 0.95
N ILE A 395 20.07 5.36 2.02
CA ILE A 395 20.02 4.06 2.74
C ILE A 395 19.34 4.24 4.10
N ASP A 396 18.60 3.25 4.60
CA ASP A 396 17.89 3.35 5.89
C ASP A 396 18.76 2.92 7.05
N SER A 397 18.88 3.79 8.05
CA SER A 397 19.56 3.48 9.31
C SER A 397 18.61 3.33 10.49
N GLN A 398 17.29 3.37 10.28
CA GLN A 398 16.33 3.14 11.36
C GLN A 398 16.51 1.76 12.00
N ASP A 399 16.36 1.71 13.33
CA ASP A 399 16.27 0.47 14.09
C ASP A 399 14.98 -0.27 13.70
N VAL A 400 15.06 -1.14 12.68
CA VAL A 400 14.03 -2.16 12.46
C VAL A 400 14.05 -3.04 13.70
N VAL A 401 12.99 -3.06 14.53
CA VAL A 401 12.83 -3.91 15.73
C VAL A 401 11.34 -4.11 16.04
N THR A 402 10.99 -5.29 16.54
CA THR A 402 9.60 -5.60 16.90
C THR A 402 9.28 -5.23 18.34
N ARG A 403 8.06 -4.72 18.60
CA ARG A 403 7.59 -4.35 19.95
C ARG A 403 7.66 -5.51 20.94
N VAL A 404 7.42 -6.74 20.48
CA VAL A 404 7.72 -7.96 21.22
C VAL A 404 8.99 -8.57 20.61
N PRO A 405 10.12 -8.59 21.32
CA PRO A 405 11.36 -9.18 20.84
C PRO A 405 11.16 -10.66 20.46
N THR A 406 11.48 -11.01 19.22
CA THR A 406 11.15 -12.33 18.64
C THR A 406 12.34 -12.81 17.79
N PRO A 407 12.67 -14.12 17.79
CA PRO A 407 13.69 -14.69 16.90
C PRO A 407 13.35 -14.46 15.43
N LEU A 408 14.37 -14.14 14.63
CA LEU A 408 14.18 -13.94 13.19
C LEU A 408 14.38 -15.21 12.36
N SER A 409 13.68 -15.33 11.22
CA SER A 409 13.73 -16.46 10.27
C SER A 409 14.26 -16.08 8.88
N GLY A 410 14.93 -14.93 8.78
CA GLY A 410 15.44 -14.39 7.52
C GLY A 410 15.55 -12.87 7.55
N ALA A 411 16.14 -12.33 6.49
CA ALA A 411 16.36 -10.92 6.27
C ALA A 411 16.44 -10.60 4.78
N GLY A 412 16.16 -9.36 4.41
CA GLY A 412 16.13 -8.94 3.02
C GLY A 412 16.25 -7.44 2.86
N LEU A 413 16.48 -7.00 1.62
CA LEU A 413 16.60 -5.60 1.24
C LEU A 413 15.54 -5.27 0.19
N TYR A 414 14.95 -4.10 0.29
CA TYR A 414 13.97 -3.59 -0.67
C TYR A 414 14.19 -2.10 -0.93
N TYR A 415 13.42 -1.55 -1.87
CA TYR A 415 13.52 -0.19 -2.39
C TYR A 415 12.09 0.41 -2.38
N LYS A 416 11.91 1.49 -1.60
CA LYS A 416 10.64 2.20 -1.40
C LYS A 416 10.72 3.61 -1.97
N SER A 417 9.81 4.01 -2.87
CA SER A 417 9.89 5.23 -3.69
C SER A 417 8.61 6.09 -3.60
N SER A 418 8.70 7.34 -4.08
CA SER A 418 7.58 8.24 -4.35
C SER A 418 7.62 8.73 -5.80
N PRO A 419 6.49 8.93 -6.50
CA PRO A 419 6.48 9.39 -7.89
C PRO A 419 7.28 10.69 -8.09
N GLY A 420 8.36 10.62 -8.87
CA GLY A 420 9.22 11.76 -9.21
C GLY A 420 10.25 12.19 -8.16
N TYR A 421 10.42 11.46 -7.05
CA TYR A 421 11.42 11.72 -6.00
C TYR A 421 12.20 10.45 -5.66
N GLY A 422 13.52 10.56 -5.46
CA GLY A 422 14.45 9.43 -5.42
C GLY A 422 14.71 8.75 -4.08
N GLU A 423 13.85 8.89 -3.06
CA GLU A 423 14.06 8.17 -1.79
C GLU A 423 14.01 6.68 -2.04
N ASN A 424 15.04 5.90 -1.67
CA ASN A 424 14.95 4.42 -1.62
C ASN A 424 15.93 3.77 -0.65
N TYR A 425 15.72 4.10 0.61
CA TYR A 425 16.02 3.31 1.79
C TYR A 425 16.20 1.80 1.56
N LEU A 426 17.46 1.35 1.59
CA LEU A 426 17.86 -0.06 1.62
C LEU A 426 17.57 -0.68 3.01
N GLU A 427 16.30 -0.97 3.31
CA GLU A 427 15.87 -1.45 4.64
C GLU A 427 16.06 -2.96 4.85
N LEU A 428 16.55 -3.33 6.03
CA LEU A 428 16.69 -4.73 6.47
C LEU A 428 15.37 -5.28 7.02
N THR A 429 14.65 -6.05 6.21
CA THR A 429 13.44 -6.76 6.69
C THR A 429 13.76 -7.78 7.77
N LYS A 430 12.78 -8.00 8.64
CA LYS A 430 12.80 -9.02 9.69
C LYS A 430 11.63 -9.98 9.51
N LEU A 431 11.86 -11.28 9.67
CA LEU A 431 10.83 -12.32 9.57
C LEU A 431 10.70 -13.07 10.89
N LEU A 432 9.50 -13.38 11.39
CA LEU A 432 9.34 -14.05 12.69
C LEU A 432 9.13 -15.57 12.55
N GLN A 433 9.83 -16.38 13.36
CA GLN A 433 9.77 -17.83 13.25
C GLN A 433 8.68 -18.50 14.13
N ARG A 434 7.65 -19.11 13.51
CA ARG A 434 6.70 -20.06 14.16
C ARG A 434 6.20 -21.18 13.19
N TYR A 435 5.51 -22.18 13.76
CA TYR A 435 5.31 -23.58 13.31
C TYR A 435 3.80 -23.97 13.31
N VAL A 436 3.18 -24.83 12.47
CA VAL A 436 3.48 -25.49 11.17
C VAL A 436 2.15 -25.81 10.44
N VAL A 437 2.14 -25.88 9.10
CA VAL A 437 1.25 -26.65 8.18
C VAL A 437 0.35 -25.81 7.24
N ASN A 438 0.44 -26.23 5.97
CA ASN A 438 -0.07 -25.75 4.68
C ASN A 438 -1.64 -25.71 4.57
N GLU A 439 -2.31 -25.13 3.56
CA GLU A 439 -1.88 -24.60 2.25
C GLU A 439 -2.86 -23.55 1.65
N LYS A 440 -2.37 -22.76 0.68
CA LYS A 440 -3.07 -22.08 -0.44
C LYS A 440 -3.83 -20.74 -0.24
N LEU A 441 -3.21 -19.71 -0.84
CA LEU A 441 -3.75 -18.71 -1.79
C LEU A 441 -4.36 -17.37 -1.29
N LEU A 442 -3.66 -16.30 -1.72
CA LEU A 442 -4.14 -15.03 -2.29
C LEU A 442 -4.89 -14.02 -1.38
N ASN A 443 -4.96 -12.72 -1.70
CA ASN A 443 -3.98 -11.63 -1.96
C ASN A 443 -4.81 -10.38 -2.41
N ILE A 444 -4.19 -9.19 -2.43
CA ILE A 444 -4.59 -7.95 -3.14
C ILE A 444 -5.49 -6.96 -2.34
N ASN A 445 -5.38 -5.70 -2.76
CA ASN A 445 -5.29 -4.47 -1.97
C ASN A 445 -6.30 -3.39 -2.42
N GLU A 446 -6.94 -2.73 -1.45
CA GLU A 446 -6.86 -1.28 -1.19
C GLU A 446 -7.42 -0.22 -2.21
N PRO A 447 -7.28 1.14 -2.06
CA PRO A 447 -8.35 2.10 -2.46
C PRO A 447 -8.13 2.97 -3.69
N CYS A 448 -9.25 3.56 -4.13
CA CYS A 448 -9.31 4.79 -4.90
C CYS A 448 -9.65 6.00 -4.00
N TYR A 449 -9.11 7.17 -4.31
CA TYR A 449 -9.86 8.42 -4.18
C TYR A 449 -9.31 9.50 -5.12
N GLY A 450 -10.20 10.31 -5.70
CA GLY A 450 -9.78 11.42 -6.53
C GLY A 450 -10.92 12.40 -6.78
N GLN A 451 -10.77 13.63 -6.29
CA GLN A 451 -11.61 14.79 -6.65
C GLN A 451 -10.72 16.02 -6.80
N CYS A 452 -11.13 16.92 -7.72
CA CYS A 452 -10.54 18.22 -8.14
C CYS A 452 -10.28 18.27 -9.66
N GLU A 453 -11.19 18.95 -10.37
CA GLU A 453 -10.95 19.81 -11.55
C GLU A 453 -12.23 20.64 -11.81
N LYS A 454 -12.70 21.35 -10.76
CA LYS A 454 -13.89 22.22 -10.79
C LYS A 454 -13.60 23.56 -11.50
N PHE A 455 -12.73 23.56 -12.51
CA PHE A 455 -11.93 24.72 -12.92
C PHE A 455 -11.98 25.10 -14.41
N LYS A 456 -12.78 24.42 -15.24
CA LYS A 456 -12.86 24.68 -16.71
C LYS A 456 -14.14 25.37 -17.22
N GLU A 457 -15.14 25.64 -16.39
CA GLU A 457 -16.35 26.33 -16.85
C GLU A 457 -16.21 27.86 -17.02
N ILE A 458 -15.12 28.47 -16.53
CA ILE A 458 -14.89 29.92 -16.72
C ILE A 458 -14.47 30.24 -18.18
N THR A 459 -13.91 29.27 -18.93
CA THR A 459 -13.21 29.55 -20.20
C THR A 459 -14.10 29.67 -21.44
N LYS A 460 -15.38 29.24 -21.42
CA LYS A 460 -16.21 29.16 -22.65
C LYS A 460 -17.18 30.33 -22.86
N LEU A 461 -17.22 31.31 -21.95
CA LEU A 461 -17.89 32.61 -22.16
C LEU A 461 -17.04 33.61 -22.99
N LEU A 462 -15.81 33.24 -23.37
CA LEU A 462 -14.78 34.17 -23.89
C LEU A 462 -14.28 33.91 -25.33
N ASN A 463 -15.02 33.10 -26.11
CA ASN A 463 -14.82 32.95 -27.57
C ASN A 463 -13.39 32.50 -28.01
N ILE A 464 -13.02 31.25 -27.69
CA ILE A 464 -11.73 30.63 -28.05
C ILE A 464 -11.96 29.41 -28.95
N ASN A 465 -11.20 29.31 -30.06
CA ASN A 465 -11.16 28.12 -30.92
C ASN A 465 -10.47 26.96 -30.19
N GLU A 466 -11.16 25.84 -29.98
CA GLU A 466 -10.55 24.52 -29.77
C GLU A 466 -11.59 23.41 -30.07
N PRO A 467 -11.22 22.31 -30.74
CA PRO A 467 -12.15 21.23 -31.07
C PRO A 467 -12.51 20.39 -29.83
N CYS A 468 -13.78 19.99 -29.70
CA CYS A 468 -14.27 19.13 -28.62
C CYS A 468 -13.87 17.64 -28.79
N TYR A 469 -12.58 17.34 -28.95
CA TYR A 469 -12.05 16.00 -28.74
C TYR A 469 -11.65 15.82 -27.26
N GLY A 470 -12.22 14.80 -26.59
CA GLY A 470 -11.76 14.32 -25.28
C GLY A 470 -11.91 15.29 -24.10
N GLN A 471 -13.15 15.60 -23.68
CA GLN A 471 -13.39 16.45 -22.50
C GLN A 471 -14.22 15.84 -21.35
N CYS A 472 -14.78 14.63 -21.47
CA CYS A 472 -15.50 14.00 -20.35
C CYS A 472 -14.61 13.73 -19.12
N GLU A 473 -13.36 13.29 -19.34
CA GLU A 473 -12.39 12.92 -18.29
C GLU A 473 -11.95 14.08 -17.37
N LYS A 474 -12.33 15.32 -17.69
CA LYS A 474 -11.97 16.52 -16.91
C LYS A 474 -12.95 16.81 -15.77
N PHE A 475 -14.08 16.10 -15.68
CA PHE A 475 -15.14 16.38 -14.69
C PHE A 475 -15.28 15.26 -13.66
N LYS A 476 -14.82 15.51 -12.43
CA LYS A 476 -14.90 14.54 -11.33
C LYS A 476 -16.24 14.56 -10.56
N GLU A 477 -16.97 15.69 -10.60
CA GLU A 477 -18.34 15.83 -10.09
C GLU A 477 -19.08 16.91 -10.91
N ILE A 478 -20.35 16.67 -11.25
CA ILE A 478 -21.27 17.62 -11.90
C ILE A 478 -22.65 17.54 -11.23
N THR A 479 -23.17 18.65 -10.73
CA THR A 479 -24.59 18.76 -10.33
C THR A 479 -25.42 19.03 -11.58
N ILE A 480 -26.39 18.17 -11.91
CA ILE A 480 -27.18 18.32 -13.14
C ILE A 480 -28.16 19.49 -12.99
N LEU A 481 -27.84 20.61 -13.63
CA LEU A 481 -28.78 21.71 -13.81
C LEU A 481 -29.87 21.28 -14.81
N LYS A 482 -31.14 21.44 -14.42
CA LYS A 482 -32.36 21.00 -15.13
C LYS A 482 -32.20 20.99 -16.67
N CYS A 483 -32.28 19.82 -17.30
CA CYS A 483 -32.37 19.74 -18.75
C CYS A 483 -33.63 20.47 -19.24
N GLN A 484 -33.46 21.59 -19.95
CA GLN A 484 -34.58 22.35 -20.53
C GLN A 484 -34.61 22.37 -22.06
N LYS A 485 -33.59 21.84 -22.76
CA LYS A 485 -33.47 21.94 -24.23
C LYS A 485 -32.83 20.74 -24.95
N ASP A 486 -32.80 19.55 -24.34
CA ASP A 486 -32.26 18.33 -24.97
C ASP A 486 -33.38 17.26 -25.11
N PRO A 487 -33.69 16.76 -26.32
CA PRO A 487 -34.64 15.67 -26.52
C PRO A 487 -34.30 14.41 -25.71
N PHE A 488 -33.02 14.09 -25.55
CA PHE A 488 -32.53 12.87 -24.90
C PHE A 488 -32.82 12.84 -23.39
N CYS A 489 -32.79 14.00 -22.72
CA CYS A 489 -33.15 14.08 -21.29
C CYS A 489 -34.64 13.80 -21.00
N GLY A 490 -35.51 13.77 -22.02
CA GLY A 490 -36.94 13.50 -21.87
C GLY A 490 -37.29 12.01 -21.78
N GLU A 491 -36.46 11.14 -22.38
CA GLU A 491 -36.76 9.71 -22.56
C GLU A 491 -36.01 8.80 -21.57
N GLN A 492 -35.01 9.33 -20.85
CA GLN A 492 -34.22 8.57 -19.88
C GLN A 492 -34.66 8.77 -18.42
N ALA A 493 -34.34 7.78 -17.58
CA ALA A 493 -34.50 7.87 -16.13
C ALA A 493 -33.50 8.87 -15.52
N GLN A 494 -33.91 10.15 -15.43
CA GLN A 494 -33.09 11.26 -14.93
C GLN A 494 -32.38 10.95 -13.61
N CYS A 495 -31.12 11.39 -13.54
CA CYS A 495 -30.31 11.38 -12.33
C CYS A 495 -30.74 12.54 -11.42
N ASN A 496 -31.38 12.22 -10.30
CA ASN A 496 -31.91 13.20 -9.34
C ASN A 496 -30.87 13.54 -8.26
N GLY A 497 -29.70 14.05 -8.67
CA GLY A 497 -28.62 14.43 -7.77
C GLY A 497 -27.33 14.78 -8.51
N GLU A 498 -26.23 14.13 -8.15
CA GLU A 498 -24.88 14.45 -8.63
C GLU A 498 -24.33 13.34 -9.53
N ALA A 499 -23.69 13.71 -10.64
CA ALA A 499 -23.02 12.79 -11.55
C ALA A 499 -21.49 12.86 -11.36
N TYR A 500 -20.80 11.72 -11.42
CA TYR A 500 -19.37 11.61 -11.17
C TYR A 500 -18.70 10.49 -11.99
N ASP A 501 -17.36 10.53 -12.08
CA ASP A 501 -16.49 9.66 -12.92
C ASP A 501 -17.01 9.52 -14.37
N CYS A 502 -17.20 10.65 -15.05
CA CYS A 502 -17.70 10.70 -16.42
C CYS A 502 -16.64 10.27 -17.45
N ARG A 503 -16.97 9.29 -18.29
CA ARG A 503 -16.11 8.79 -19.38
C ARG A 503 -16.70 9.14 -20.74
N SER A 504 -15.82 9.41 -21.71
CA SER A 504 -16.24 9.73 -23.08
C SER A 504 -16.73 8.49 -23.79
N VAL A 505 -17.93 8.56 -24.35
CA VAL A 505 -18.51 7.56 -25.24
C VAL A 505 -18.59 8.19 -26.62
N ASN A 506 -17.91 7.58 -27.59
CA ASN A 506 -17.69 8.16 -28.90
C ASN A 506 -18.40 7.31 -29.97
N PRO A 507 -19.66 7.62 -30.33
CA PRO A 507 -20.37 6.93 -31.39
C PRO A 507 -20.01 7.52 -32.76
N ILE A 508 -20.12 6.69 -33.79
CA ILE A 508 -20.55 7.18 -35.11
C ILE A 508 -22.08 7.03 -35.18
N GLU A 509 -22.63 5.94 -34.62
CA GLU A 509 -24.01 5.71 -34.18
C GLU A 509 -24.01 4.92 -32.82
N MET A 510 -25.16 4.75 -32.15
CA MET A 510 -25.29 3.99 -30.89
C MET A 510 -26.74 3.53 -30.63
N GLN A 511 -26.95 2.38 -29.97
CA GLN A 511 -28.28 1.86 -29.59
C GLN A 511 -28.40 1.61 -28.07
N ILE A 512 -29.47 2.11 -27.44
CA ILE A 512 -29.70 1.97 -25.99
C ILE A 512 -31.10 1.39 -25.72
N CYS A 513 -31.19 0.34 -24.90
CA CYS A 513 -32.48 -0.16 -24.39
C CYS A 513 -32.78 0.45 -23.01
N ALA A 514 -33.79 1.33 -22.94
CA ALA A 514 -34.09 2.14 -21.74
C ALA A 514 -35.13 1.49 -20.80
N ALA A 515 -34.98 1.65 -19.49
CA ALA A 515 -35.83 1.03 -18.47
C ALA A 515 -36.92 1.98 -17.92
N PRO A 516 -38.10 1.47 -17.51
CA PRO A 516 -39.31 2.30 -17.39
C PRO A 516 -39.57 2.94 -16.01
N LYS A 517 -40.13 4.16 -16.00
CA LYS A 517 -40.51 4.93 -14.79
C LYS A 517 -41.82 5.73 -15.00
N GLY A 518 -42.48 6.13 -13.91
CA GLY A 518 -43.65 7.05 -13.89
C GLY A 518 -43.99 7.44 -12.44
N SER A 519 -44.77 8.48 -12.11
CA SER A 519 -45.49 9.56 -12.84
C SER A 519 -45.70 10.74 -11.82
N PRO A 520 -46.34 11.91 -12.08
CA PRO A 520 -47.20 12.31 -13.20
C PRO A 520 -46.93 13.68 -13.89
N ILE A 521 -47.40 13.78 -15.14
CA ILE A 521 -48.11 14.91 -15.81
C ILE A 521 -47.76 16.35 -15.33
N GLU A 522 -47.09 17.12 -16.19
CA GLU A 522 -47.78 18.12 -17.04
C GLU A 522 -46.95 18.45 -18.30
N MET A 523 -47.61 18.90 -19.38
CA MET A 523 -47.02 19.04 -20.71
C MET A 523 -47.41 20.40 -21.29
N GLN A 524 -46.43 21.25 -21.65
CA GLN A 524 -46.63 22.22 -22.74
C GLN A 524 -45.37 22.77 -23.40
N ILE A 525 -45.59 23.11 -24.67
CA ILE A 525 -44.65 23.45 -25.76
C ILE A 525 -43.97 24.81 -25.56
N CYS A 526 -42.74 24.94 -26.05
CA CYS A 526 -42.31 26.15 -26.76
C CYS A 526 -41.32 25.79 -27.88
N ALA A 527 -41.77 25.94 -29.13
CA ALA A 527 -40.95 25.80 -30.33
C ALA A 527 -40.56 27.18 -30.88
N ALA A 528 -39.27 27.39 -31.12
CA ALA A 528 -38.67 28.42 -31.96
C ALA A 528 -37.14 28.16 -31.96
N VAL A 529 -36.40 28.10 -33.07
CA VAL A 529 -36.70 28.46 -34.47
C VAL A 529 -36.27 27.31 -35.39
N SER A 530 -37.08 26.97 -36.37
CA SER A 530 -36.67 26.11 -37.48
C SER A 530 -35.75 26.86 -38.44
N ASN A 531 -34.74 26.19 -39.01
CA ASN A 531 -34.70 26.04 -40.47
C ASN A 531 -33.60 25.07 -40.93
N LEU A 532 -33.97 24.32 -41.98
CA LEU A 532 -33.16 23.47 -42.86
C LEU A 532 -32.78 22.06 -42.36
N ILE A 533 -33.17 21.11 -43.23
CA ILE A 533 -32.85 19.67 -43.30
C ILE A 533 -33.74 18.74 -42.47
N ASN A 534 -34.48 17.90 -43.20
CA ASN A 534 -35.33 16.82 -42.68
C ASN A 534 -34.48 15.70 -42.05
N ILE A 535 -34.81 15.32 -40.81
CA ILE A 535 -34.69 13.93 -40.36
C ILE A 535 -36.00 13.56 -39.65
N GLN A 536 -36.73 12.59 -40.20
CA GLN A 536 -37.81 11.91 -39.49
C GLN A 536 -37.19 10.89 -38.55
N LEU A 537 -37.34 11.05 -37.24
CA LEU A 537 -37.13 9.96 -36.29
C LEU A 537 -38.45 9.62 -35.60
N PHE A 538 -38.96 8.44 -35.94
CA PHE A 538 -40.09 7.81 -35.28
C PHE A 538 -39.61 7.15 -33.98
N SER A 539 -40.27 7.40 -32.86
CA SER A 539 -40.53 6.33 -31.90
C SER A 539 -41.88 6.55 -31.19
N LYS A 540 -42.61 5.45 -30.99
CA LYS A 540 -43.81 5.36 -30.14
C LYS A 540 -43.45 4.36 -29.05
N ILE A 541 -43.57 4.74 -27.78
CA ILE A 541 -43.17 3.86 -26.67
C ILE A 541 -44.27 3.87 -25.60
N VAL A 542 -44.62 2.67 -25.11
CA VAL A 542 -45.65 2.42 -24.09
C VAL A 542 -45.04 1.61 -22.94
N GLN A 543 -45.46 1.89 -21.71
CA GLN A 543 -44.83 1.40 -20.47
C GLN A 543 -45.22 -0.03 -20.08
N PRO A 544 -44.32 -0.71 -19.34
CA PRO A 544 -44.69 -1.47 -18.14
C PRO A 544 -43.99 -0.94 -16.87
N LYS A 545 -44.52 -1.23 -15.67
CA LYS A 545 -43.96 -0.77 -14.38
C LYS A 545 -42.90 -1.75 -13.84
N GLY A 546 -41.85 -1.21 -13.19
CA GLY A 546 -41.22 -1.92 -12.05
C GLY A 546 -39.69 -1.98 -11.96
N SER A 547 -38.93 -1.45 -12.94
CA SER A 547 -37.47 -1.51 -12.87
C SER A 547 -36.87 -0.40 -11.99
N THR A 548 -35.81 -0.73 -11.26
CA THR A 548 -34.92 0.24 -10.58
C THR A 548 -33.69 0.61 -11.41
N ARG A 549 -33.50 -0.05 -12.56
CA ARG A 549 -32.41 0.22 -13.52
C ARG A 549 -32.83 1.37 -14.46
N ARG A 550 -31.85 2.00 -15.11
CA ARG A 550 -32.00 3.01 -16.17
C ARG A 550 -31.85 2.42 -17.58
N TYR A 551 -30.96 1.45 -17.73
CA TYR A 551 -30.67 0.75 -18.99
C TYR A 551 -30.68 -0.76 -18.79
N ASP A 552 -31.04 -1.53 -19.81
CA ASP A 552 -30.88 -2.99 -19.81
C ASP A 552 -29.54 -3.39 -20.45
N TYR A 553 -29.22 -2.83 -21.62
CA TYR A 553 -27.93 -2.91 -22.30
C TYR A 553 -27.69 -1.68 -23.20
N ILE A 554 -26.44 -1.47 -23.59
CA ILE A 554 -26.00 -0.50 -24.62
C ILE A 554 -25.28 -1.29 -25.72
N GLU A 555 -25.53 -0.98 -26.98
CA GLU A 555 -24.90 -1.59 -28.15
C GLU A 555 -24.31 -0.51 -29.07
N TYR A 556 -23.10 -0.75 -29.56
CA TYR A 556 -22.38 0.11 -30.50
C TYR A 556 -22.45 -0.46 -31.93
N ASP A 557 -22.16 0.36 -32.95
CA ASP A 557 -22.26 -0.05 -34.37
C ASP A 557 -21.29 -1.17 -34.75
N ASN A 558 -20.16 -1.28 -34.05
CA ASN A 558 -19.21 -2.38 -34.18
C ASN A 558 -19.71 -3.69 -33.54
N HIS A 559 -20.95 -3.70 -33.04
CA HIS A 559 -21.61 -4.77 -32.29
C HIS A 559 -21.02 -5.08 -30.90
N ASP A 560 -20.18 -4.19 -30.34
CA ASP A 560 -19.83 -4.27 -28.93
C ASP A 560 -21.06 -3.98 -28.06
N VAL A 561 -21.21 -4.72 -26.94
CA VAL A 561 -22.33 -4.57 -26.01
C VAL A 561 -21.82 -4.37 -24.59
N LEU A 562 -22.40 -3.38 -23.89
CA LEU A 562 -22.30 -3.23 -22.45
C LEU A 562 -23.58 -3.77 -21.79
N GLY A 563 -23.43 -4.62 -20.78
CA GLY A 563 -24.52 -5.35 -20.16
C GLY A 563 -24.87 -6.64 -20.90
N VAL A 564 -26.05 -7.19 -20.63
CA VAL A 564 -26.50 -8.46 -21.22
C VAL A 564 -27.54 -8.17 -22.28
N LYS A 565 -27.18 -8.32 -23.57
CA LYS A 565 -28.14 -8.19 -24.67
C LYS A 565 -29.25 -9.25 -24.53
N SER A 566 -30.47 -8.78 -24.34
CA SER A 566 -31.69 -9.58 -24.34
C SER A 566 -32.72 -8.93 -25.27
N ASN A 567 -33.84 -9.59 -25.55
CA ASN A 567 -34.95 -8.93 -26.24
C ASN A 567 -35.35 -7.66 -25.47
N CYS A 568 -35.16 -6.49 -26.08
CA CYS A 568 -35.48 -5.21 -25.44
C CYS A 568 -36.98 -5.17 -25.14
N SER A 569 -37.34 -5.13 -23.86
CA SER A 569 -38.72 -5.29 -23.39
C SER A 569 -39.54 -3.99 -23.44
N THR A 570 -38.89 -2.89 -23.82
CA THR A 570 -39.41 -1.52 -23.79
C THR A 570 -39.20 -0.84 -25.14
N SER A 571 -38.04 -0.22 -25.35
CA SER A 571 -37.76 0.70 -26.43
C SER A 571 -36.27 0.85 -26.67
N LEU A 572 -35.90 0.75 -27.95
CA LEU A 572 -34.55 0.90 -28.44
C LEU A 572 -34.40 2.32 -28.99
N ILE A 573 -33.49 3.09 -28.40
CA ILE A 573 -33.19 4.48 -28.72
C ILE A 573 -31.90 4.50 -29.54
N ASN A 574 -31.96 5.06 -30.75
CA ASN A 574 -30.78 5.29 -31.59
C ASN A 574 -30.19 6.68 -31.34
N LEU A 575 -28.87 6.78 -31.34
CA LEU A 575 -28.11 8.01 -31.17
C LEU A 575 -27.18 8.24 -32.37
N ASP A 576 -27.66 9.01 -33.34
CA ASP A 576 -26.92 9.30 -34.57
C ASP A 576 -25.99 10.52 -34.36
N GLY A 577 -24.70 10.38 -34.69
CA GLY A 577 -23.70 11.43 -34.48
C GLY A 577 -23.57 12.42 -35.64
N LEU A 578 -24.30 13.54 -35.61
CA LEU A 578 -24.12 14.60 -36.61
C LEU A 578 -22.78 15.35 -36.45
N ILE A 579 -22.11 15.57 -37.58
CA ILE A 579 -20.80 16.22 -37.67
C ILE A 579 -20.83 17.60 -37.00
N GLY A 580 -20.11 17.74 -35.88
CA GLY A 580 -19.93 19.00 -35.15
C GLY A 580 -20.46 19.01 -33.71
N TRP A 581 -21.08 17.93 -33.21
CA TRP A 581 -21.57 17.84 -31.83
C TRP A 581 -20.56 17.18 -30.88
N CYS A 582 -20.71 17.43 -29.58
CA CYS A 582 -19.80 16.91 -28.54
C CYS A 582 -20.06 15.41 -28.29
N PRO A 583 -19.02 14.62 -27.91
CA PRO A 583 -19.22 13.22 -27.56
C PRO A 583 -20.11 13.08 -26.32
N TYR A 584 -20.92 12.02 -26.28
CA TYR A 584 -21.75 11.70 -25.11
C TYR A 584 -20.86 11.24 -23.95
N CYS A 585 -21.17 11.65 -22.71
CA CYS A 585 -20.46 11.16 -21.52
C CYS A 585 -21.32 10.14 -20.77
N MET A 586 -20.74 8.98 -20.43
CA MET A 586 -21.33 8.03 -19.48
C MET A 586 -20.77 8.33 -18.08
N CYS A 587 -21.64 8.62 -17.12
CA CYS A 587 -21.27 8.95 -15.74
C CYS A 587 -22.00 8.04 -14.75
N PHE A 588 -21.45 7.85 -13.56
CA PHE A 588 -22.24 7.34 -12.44
C PHE A 588 -23.10 8.45 -11.86
N CYS A 589 -24.23 8.06 -11.25
CA CYS A 589 -25.21 8.98 -10.69
C CYS A 589 -25.46 8.63 -9.23
N ASP A 590 -25.37 9.63 -8.35
CA ASP A 590 -25.91 9.59 -7.01
C ASP A 590 -27.30 10.24 -6.95
N ASP A 591 -28.35 9.41 -6.91
CA ASP A 591 -29.76 9.81 -6.85
C ASP A 591 -30.18 10.31 -5.45
N GLN A 592 -29.53 11.36 -4.95
CA GLN A 592 -29.75 11.92 -3.61
C GLN A 592 -31.20 12.35 -3.36
N ASN A 593 -31.86 12.92 -4.38
CA ASN A 593 -33.22 13.43 -4.32
C ASN A 593 -34.27 12.45 -4.86
N SER A 594 -33.88 11.25 -5.33
CA SER A 594 -34.86 10.28 -5.82
C SER A 594 -35.57 9.58 -4.66
N SER A 595 -36.91 9.62 -4.66
CA SER A 595 -37.71 8.84 -3.73
C SER A 595 -37.55 7.32 -3.90
N SER A 596 -36.90 6.84 -4.97
CA SER A 596 -36.58 5.41 -5.16
C SER A 596 -35.25 4.98 -4.52
N SER A 597 -34.47 5.91 -3.95
CA SER A 597 -33.14 5.64 -3.43
C SER A 597 -33.17 5.20 -1.96
N ASP A 598 -32.39 4.17 -1.60
CA ASP A 598 -32.29 3.61 -0.25
C ASP A 598 -30.95 3.99 0.39
N ARG A 599 -30.94 5.11 1.12
CA ARG A 599 -29.69 5.79 1.56
C ARG A 599 -29.51 5.87 3.08
N PHE A 600 -30.48 5.38 3.86
CA PHE A 600 -30.63 5.75 5.27
C PHE A 600 -30.40 4.56 6.20
N PHE A 601 -29.51 4.74 7.17
CA PHE A 601 -29.34 3.83 8.31
C PHE A 601 -29.88 4.47 9.59
N SER A 602 -30.54 3.68 10.42
CA SER A 602 -30.98 4.13 11.74
C SER A 602 -29.78 4.19 12.70
N LEU A 603 -29.53 5.37 13.25
CA LEU A 603 -28.50 5.61 14.28
C LEU A 603 -29.07 5.56 15.70
N ARG A 604 -30.36 5.20 15.86
CA ARG A 604 -30.98 5.08 17.19
C ARG A 604 -30.37 3.88 17.94
N GLN A 605 -30.10 4.06 19.22
CA GLN A 605 -29.65 2.98 20.09
C GLN A 605 -30.71 1.88 20.19
N VAL A 606 -30.27 0.62 20.18
CA VAL A 606 -31.12 -0.55 20.39
C VAL A 606 -30.52 -1.36 21.54
N VAL A 607 -31.31 -1.57 22.59
CA VAL A 607 -30.90 -2.17 23.86
C VAL A 607 -31.91 -3.25 24.27
N SER A 608 -31.48 -4.19 25.10
CA SER A 608 -32.39 -5.16 25.75
C SER A 608 -32.99 -4.59 27.04
N ASP A 609 -34.13 -5.12 27.46
CA ASP A 609 -34.77 -4.74 28.72
C ASP A 609 -34.03 -5.33 29.93
N THR A 610 -33.03 -4.60 30.40
CA THR A 610 -32.25 -4.94 31.60
C THR A 610 -33.07 -4.94 32.89
N LYS A 611 -34.23 -4.26 32.93
CA LYS A 611 -35.13 -4.28 34.12
C LYS A 611 -35.86 -5.61 34.26
N GLN A 612 -36.17 -6.24 33.13
CA GLN A 612 -36.69 -7.61 33.07
C GLN A 612 -35.58 -8.67 33.06
N ASN A 613 -34.34 -8.30 33.42
CA ASN A 613 -33.18 -9.19 33.38
C ASN A 613 -32.98 -9.86 32.00
N LYS A 614 -33.31 -9.15 30.91
CA LYS A 614 -33.13 -9.62 29.53
C LYS A 614 -31.78 -9.16 28.98
N VAL A 615 -31.13 -10.03 28.23
CA VAL A 615 -29.85 -9.80 27.55
C VAL A 615 -30.00 -10.04 26.05
N VAL A 616 -29.08 -9.49 25.26
CA VAL A 616 -29.06 -9.71 23.80
C VAL A 616 -28.57 -11.12 23.48
N THR A 617 -29.30 -11.84 22.63
CA THR A 617 -29.03 -13.22 22.19
C THR A 617 -28.81 -13.35 20.68
N GLY A 618 -29.15 -12.31 19.91
CA GLY A 618 -29.00 -12.30 18.46
C GLY A 618 -29.21 -10.91 17.86
N ILE A 619 -28.84 -10.74 16.59
CA ILE A 619 -28.92 -9.46 15.87
C ILE A 619 -29.29 -9.68 14.40
N ARG A 620 -29.91 -8.68 13.76
CA ARG A 620 -30.19 -8.68 12.30
C ARG A 620 -30.31 -7.28 11.73
N PHE A 621 -30.23 -7.17 10.41
CA PHE A 621 -30.69 -6.00 9.67
C PHE A 621 -32.15 -6.16 9.25
N THR A 622 -32.93 -5.10 9.35
CA THR A 622 -34.29 -5.03 8.82
C THR A 622 -34.56 -3.68 8.16
N LYS A 623 -35.27 -3.67 7.03
CA LYS A 623 -35.55 -2.45 6.27
C LYS A 623 -37.01 -2.04 6.46
N ARG A 624 -37.24 -0.85 7.01
CA ARG A 624 -38.59 -0.29 7.22
C ARG A 624 -38.57 1.20 6.95
N ASN A 625 -39.60 1.71 6.26
CA ASN A 625 -39.73 3.13 5.88
C ASN A 625 -38.51 3.69 5.10
N LYS A 626 -37.87 2.86 4.25
CA LYS A 626 -36.61 3.15 3.51
C LYS A 626 -35.37 3.39 4.39
N ILE A 627 -35.46 3.05 5.67
CA ILE A 627 -34.35 3.08 6.62
C ILE A 627 -33.96 1.63 6.93
N ILE A 628 -32.66 1.36 6.94
CA ILE A 628 -32.06 0.10 7.40
C ILE A 628 -31.82 0.23 8.90
N HIS A 629 -32.48 -0.62 9.68
CA HIS A 629 -32.38 -0.68 11.13
C HIS A 629 -31.56 -1.90 11.54
N LEU A 630 -30.73 -1.73 12.57
CA LEU A 630 -30.28 -2.86 13.38
C LEU A 630 -31.43 -3.27 14.31
N GLN A 631 -31.68 -4.57 14.46
CA GLN A 631 -32.63 -5.11 15.43
C GLN A 631 -31.93 -6.17 16.29
N VAL A 632 -32.27 -6.22 17.57
CA VAL A 632 -31.72 -7.20 18.53
C VAL A 632 -32.79 -8.19 18.97
N GLN A 633 -32.41 -9.45 19.12
CA GLN A 633 -33.17 -10.45 19.85
C GLN A 633 -32.75 -10.40 21.31
N GLN A 634 -33.71 -10.45 22.22
CA GLN A 634 -33.48 -10.50 23.65
C GLN A 634 -34.11 -11.74 24.28
N GLY A 635 -33.55 -12.18 25.40
CA GLY A 635 -34.14 -13.21 26.27
C GLY A 635 -33.69 -13.03 27.71
N GLU A 636 -34.51 -13.47 28.65
CA GLU A 636 -34.25 -13.45 30.09
C GLU A 636 -33.06 -14.35 30.43
N ILE A 637 -32.11 -13.82 31.21
CA ILE A 637 -30.94 -14.57 31.68
C ILE A 637 -31.21 -15.20 33.05
N LEU A 638 -31.13 -16.52 33.10
CA LEU A 638 -31.26 -17.34 34.31
C LEU A 638 -29.89 -17.49 35.01
N PRO A 639 -29.84 -18.03 36.24
CA PRO A 639 -28.59 -18.37 36.91
C PRO A 639 -27.62 -19.17 36.02
N TYR A 640 -26.33 -18.96 36.21
CA TYR A 640 -25.25 -19.52 35.37
C TYR A 640 -25.26 -19.06 33.89
N GLY A 641 -26.08 -18.06 33.54
CA GLY A 641 -26.08 -17.44 32.21
C GLY A 641 -26.87 -18.19 31.15
N VAL A 642 -27.69 -19.16 31.55
CA VAL A 642 -28.63 -19.87 30.68
C VAL A 642 -29.73 -18.90 30.23
N ILE A 643 -30.16 -18.96 28.98
CA ILE A 643 -31.28 -18.15 28.48
C ILE A 643 -32.60 -18.92 28.63
N ASN A 644 -33.63 -18.26 29.17
CA ASN A 644 -34.99 -18.78 29.13
C ASN A 644 -35.53 -18.73 27.69
N VAL A 645 -35.54 -19.87 26.99
CA VAL A 645 -35.90 -19.94 25.56
C VAL A 645 -37.34 -19.50 25.25
N THR A 646 -38.25 -19.54 26.23
CA THR A 646 -39.64 -19.09 26.05
C THR A 646 -39.80 -17.56 26.09
N SER A 647 -38.80 -16.86 26.62
CA SER A 647 -38.77 -15.40 26.74
C SER A 647 -38.17 -14.69 25.51
N LEU A 648 -37.78 -15.45 24.47
CA LEU A 648 -37.08 -14.93 23.30
C LEU A 648 -37.99 -14.10 22.41
N GLU A 649 -37.62 -12.84 22.23
CA GLU A 649 -38.36 -11.90 21.37
C GLU A 649 -37.41 -10.96 20.62
N TRP A 650 -37.84 -10.48 19.45
CA TRP A 650 -37.15 -9.41 18.74
C TRP A 650 -37.65 -8.06 19.25
N VAL A 651 -36.75 -7.22 19.77
CA VAL A 651 -37.10 -5.88 20.25
C VAL A 651 -37.74 -5.08 19.09
N PRO A 652 -38.96 -4.53 19.24
CA PRO A 652 -39.60 -3.77 18.16
C PRO A 652 -38.76 -2.59 17.71
N ILE A 653 -38.60 -2.41 16.40
CA ILE A 653 -37.93 -1.22 15.85
C ILE A 653 -38.86 0.00 15.87
N ASP A 654 -38.29 1.16 16.21
CA ASP A 654 -39.00 2.45 16.16
C ASP A 654 -39.58 2.69 14.75
N ASN A 655 -40.89 2.90 14.68
CA ASN A 655 -41.60 3.12 13.41
C ASN A 655 -41.60 4.61 13.02
N PHE A 656 -40.42 5.19 12.79
CA PHE A 656 -40.26 6.56 12.30
C PHE A 656 -40.01 6.61 10.79
N LYS A 657 -40.27 7.77 10.18
CA LYS A 657 -40.01 8.10 8.77
C LYS A 657 -38.90 9.15 8.68
N ILE A 658 -38.28 9.24 7.51
CA ILE A 658 -37.18 10.19 7.21
C ILE A 658 -37.56 11.65 7.52
N ASN A 659 -38.84 12.01 7.36
CA ASN A 659 -39.34 13.38 7.53
C ASN A 659 -39.89 13.69 8.94
N ASP A 660 -39.78 12.75 9.90
CA ASP A 660 -40.36 12.93 11.24
C ASP A 660 -39.54 13.94 12.06
N ARG A 661 -40.02 15.19 12.11
CA ARG A 661 -39.46 16.30 12.91
C ARG A 661 -39.64 16.09 14.42
N THR A 662 -38.96 15.08 14.96
CA THR A 662 -38.76 14.93 16.40
C THR A 662 -37.73 15.96 16.87
N LYS A 663 -38.03 16.69 17.95
CA LYS A 663 -37.08 17.60 18.61
C LYS A 663 -35.99 16.76 19.28
N PHE A 664 -34.97 16.37 18.51
CA PHE A 664 -33.76 15.78 19.07
C PHE A 664 -33.01 16.85 19.87
N HIS A 665 -32.98 16.69 21.19
CA HIS A 665 -31.97 17.36 22.00
C HIS A 665 -30.61 16.73 21.68
N PHE A 666 -29.75 17.48 21.00
CA PHE A 666 -28.31 17.24 21.08
C PHE A 666 -27.87 17.59 22.50
N GLU A 667 -27.70 16.59 23.36
CA GLU A 667 -26.77 16.72 24.49
C GLU A 667 -25.34 16.59 23.93
N SER A 668 -24.85 17.68 23.34
CA SER A 668 -23.41 17.89 23.19
C SER A 668 -22.79 18.06 24.58
N ASP A 669 -21.54 17.60 24.73
CA ASP A 669 -20.66 17.92 25.87
C ASP A 669 -21.10 17.47 27.27
N ARG A 670 -21.80 16.34 27.36
CA ARG A 670 -21.67 15.47 28.54
C ARG A 670 -20.68 14.35 28.27
N LEU A 671 -19.48 14.48 28.86
CA LEU A 671 -18.71 13.35 29.34
C LEU A 671 -19.69 12.36 29.99
N PHE A 672 -19.78 11.13 29.44
CA PHE A 672 -20.83 10.17 29.81
C PHE A 672 -20.93 10.03 31.34
N PRO A 673 -22.15 10.08 31.92
CA PRO A 673 -22.31 10.12 33.36
C PRO A 673 -21.68 8.89 34.01
N THR A 674 -20.66 9.10 34.84
CA THR A 674 -19.97 8.07 35.63
C THR A 674 -20.83 7.64 36.82
N SER A 675 -22.05 7.18 36.55
CA SER A 675 -23.07 6.78 37.51
C SER A 675 -23.99 5.72 36.91
N GLY A 676 -23.40 4.59 36.50
CA GLY A 676 -24.12 3.45 35.96
C GLY A 676 -23.20 2.35 35.42
N SER A 677 -23.65 1.10 35.47
CA SER A 677 -22.88 -0.11 35.08
C SER A 677 -22.82 -0.35 33.55
N HIS A 678 -23.07 0.65 32.71
CA HIS A 678 -23.28 0.48 31.27
C HIS A 678 -22.40 1.42 30.46
N THR A 679 -21.60 0.86 29.53
CA THR A 679 -20.61 1.60 28.74
C THR A 679 -20.73 1.23 27.26
N TRP A 680 -20.77 2.22 26.38
CA TRP A 680 -20.70 2.02 24.94
C TRP A 680 -19.25 1.82 24.48
N TYR A 681 -18.96 0.68 23.85
CA TYR A 681 -17.66 0.39 23.26
C TYR A 681 -17.70 0.61 21.74
N ARG A 682 -16.74 1.38 21.21
CA ARG A 682 -16.59 1.62 19.75
C ARG A 682 -15.14 1.46 19.31
N ASN A 683 -14.95 0.93 18.10
CA ASN A 683 -13.62 0.90 17.47
C ASN A 683 -13.38 2.25 16.76
N LEU A 684 -12.57 3.12 17.37
CA LEU A 684 -12.24 4.47 16.90
C LEU A 684 -11.31 4.53 15.67
N LYS A 685 -10.91 3.39 15.15
CA LYS A 685 -9.91 3.25 14.10
C LYS A 685 -10.49 3.52 12.71
N THR A 686 -9.69 4.15 11.86
CA THR A 686 -10.00 4.69 10.51
C THR A 686 -8.86 4.38 9.52
N GLU A 687 -9.03 4.63 8.22
CA GLU A 687 -7.90 4.58 7.26
C GLU A 687 -6.82 5.64 7.55
N PHE A 688 -7.16 6.73 8.24
CA PHE A 688 -6.22 7.79 8.65
C PHE A 688 -5.62 7.58 10.05
N SER A 689 -5.86 6.44 10.70
CA SER A 689 -5.35 6.21 12.05
C SER A 689 -3.82 6.05 12.06
N PRO A 690 -3.08 6.74 12.96
CA PRO A 690 -1.61 6.76 12.94
C PRO A 690 -0.97 5.39 13.24
N TYR A 691 -1.74 4.41 13.75
CA TYR A 691 -1.27 3.06 14.04
C TYR A 691 -2.21 2.00 13.45
N ASN A 692 -1.63 1.13 12.62
CA ASN A 692 -2.29 -0.01 11.95
C ASN A 692 -3.57 0.35 11.16
N PRO A 693 -3.65 1.44 10.38
CA PRO A 693 -4.89 1.97 9.78
C PRO A 693 -5.76 0.92 9.07
N ARG A 694 -7.07 1.20 8.96
CA ARG A 694 -7.97 0.28 8.26
C ARG A 694 -7.58 0.17 6.78
N THR A 695 -7.48 -1.05 6.27
CA THR A 695 -7.21 -1.30 4.85
C THR A 695 -8.50 -1.56 4.08
N ARG A 696 -8.62 -1.04 2.86
CA ARG A 696 -9.82 -1.26 2.03
C ARG A 696 -9.79 -2.63 1.36
N ILE A 697 -10.96 -3.24 1.22
CA ILE A 697 -11.19 -4.40 0.38
C ILE A 697 -11.63 -3.89 -1.00
N PRO A 698 -10.89 -4.19 -2.09
CA PRO A 698 -11.24 -3.72 -3.43
C PRO A 698 -12.57 -4.32 -3.90
N THR A 699 -13.37 -3.49 -4.58
CA THR A 699 -14.73 -3.82 -5.05
C THR A 699 -15.00 -3.35 -6.50
N GLU A 700 -13.96 -2.91 -7.20
CA GLU A 700 -13.96 -2.49 -8.60
C GLU A 700 -14.25 -3.65 -9.57
N ASP A 701 -14.98 -3.36 -10.66
CA ASP A 701 -15.22 -4.27 -11.80
C ASP A 701 -15.83 -5.65 -11.44
N LEU A 702 -16.58 -5.68 -10.33
CA LEU A 702 -17.31 -6.85 -9.85
C LEU A 702 -18.76 -6.87 -10.36
N ASP A 703 -19.30 -8.06 -10.66
CA ASP A 703 -20.68 -8.25 -11.10
C ASP A 703 -21.66 -8.45 -9.91
N ILE A 704 -22.97 -8.45 -10.20
CA ILE A 704 -24.06 -8.56 -9.22
C ILE A 704 -23.89 -9.80 -8.32
N PRO A 705 -23.88 -9.66 -6.97
CA PRO A 705 -23.57 -10.73 -6.02
C PRO A 705 -24.44 -11.99 -6.09
N THR A 706 -25.60 -11.91 -6.74
CA THR A 706 -26.58 -13.00 -6.91
C THR A 706 -26.48 -13.73 -8.24
N LYS A 707 -25.72 -13.23 -9.23
CA LYS A 707 -25.46 -13.93 -10.50
C LYS A 707 -24.53 -15.13 -10.35
N THR A 708 -23.70 -15.14 -9.29
CA THR A 708 -22.75 -16.23 -9.03
C THR A 708 -23.45 -17.55 -8.69
N LYS A 709 -22.97 -18.65 -9.28
CA LYS A 709 -23.36 -20.02 -8.90
C LYS A 709 -22.51 -20.58 -7.74
N SER A 710 -21.47 -19.85 -7.33
CA SER A 710 -20.53 -20.25 -6.27
C SER A 710 -20.98 -19.71 -4.90
N ARG A 711 -20.62 -20.41 -3.82
CA ARG A 711 -20.91 -19.93 -2.45
C ARG A 711 -19.98 -18.79 -2.06
N ASN A 712 -20.55 -17.67 -1.63
CA ASN A 712 -19.80 -16.55 -1.05
C ASN A 712 -19.07 -16.99 0.24
N THR A 713 -17.79 -16.65 0.35
CA THR A 713 -16.92 -16.94 1.52
C THR A 713 -16.52 -15.65 2.23
N ILE A 714 -16.25 -15.68 3.54
CA ILE A 714 -15.85 -14.47 4.29
C ILE A 714 -14.45 -14.05 3.85
N VAL A 715 -14.34 -12.85 3.24
CA VAL A 715 -13.08 -12.29 2.74
C VAL A 715 -12.50 -11.22 3.66
N SER A 716 -13.34 -10.51 4.42
CA SER A 716 -12.88 -9.46 5.35
C SER A 716 -12.13 -10.00 6.57
N LYS A 717 -11.01 -9.36 6.89
CA LYS A 717 -10.23 -9.56 8.12
C LYS A 717 -10.55 -8.47 9.15
N GLY A 718 -9.86 -8.50 10.30
CA GLY A 718 -9.86 -7.39 11.24
C GLY A 718 -9.19 -6.16 10.63
N ASP A 719 -9.55 -4.96 11.09
CA ASP A 719 -9.00 -3.69 10.61
C ASP A 719 -9.11 -3.48 9.10
N GLN A 720 -10.26 -3.86 8.52
CA GLN A 720 -10.60 -3.56 7.15
C GLN A 720 -11.89 -2.72 7.04
N PHE A 721 -12.11 -2.16 5.85
CA PHE A 721 -13.37 -1.57 5.42
C PHE A 721 -13.69 -1.96 3.97
N VAL A 722 -14.93 -1.75 3.56
CA VAL A 722 -15.39 -1.93 2.17
C VAL A 722 -16.22 -0.71 1.82
N GLU A 723 -16.04 -0.19 0.62
CA GLU A 723 -16.84 0.91 0.08
C GLU A 723 -17.98 0.35 -0.76
N PHE A 724 -19.11 1.07 -0.74
CA PHE A 724 -20.19 0.81 -1.68
C PHE A 724 -19.86 1.49 -3.01
N THR A 725 -19.92 0.72 -4.10
CA THR A 725 -19.61 1.17 -5.46
C THR A 725 -20.59 0.54 -6.46
N HIS A 726 -20.44 0.85 -7.74
CA HIS A 726 -21.21 0.27 -8.84
C HIS A 726 -20.65 -1.09 -9.27
N THR A 727 -21.49 -1.88 -9.93
CA THR A 727 -21.10 -3.09 -10.67
C THR A 727 -20.37 -2.78 -11.97
N ASP A 728 -19.56 -3.70 -12.47
CA ASP A 728 -18.80 -3.60 -13.72
C ASP A 728 -19.61 -3.00 -14.90
N ILE A 729 -19.04 -2.01 -15.61
CA ILE A 729 -19.68 -1.35 -16.76
C ILE A 729 -19.95 -2.33 -17.91
N THR A 730 -19.01 -3.21 -18.24
CA THR A 730 -19.14 -4.20 -19.32
C THR A 730 -20.18 -5.27 -18.99
N LYS A 731 -20.29 -5.68 -17.72
CA LYS A 731 -21.20 -6.77 -17.29
C LYS A 731 -22.60 -6.30 -16.88
N ASP A 732 -22.74 -5.05 -16.43
CA ASP A 732 -23.96 -4.53 -15.81
C ASP A 732 -24.23 -3.02 -16.03
N VAL A 733 -23.44 -2.35 -16.88
CA VAL A 733 -23.57 -0.92 -17.23
C VAL A 733 -23.45 0.02 -16.02
N GLY A 734 -22.81 -0.40 -14.92
CA GLY A 734 -22.59 0.48 -13.76
C GLY A 734 -23.81 0.69 -12.84
N GLN A 735 -24.84 -0.16 -12.92
CA GLN A 735 -26.17 0.19 -12.40
C GLN A 735 -26.57 -0.42 -11.06
N THR A 736 -25.82 -1.38 -10.52
CA THR A 736 -26.15 -2.04 -9.25
C THR A 736 -25.16 -1.64 -8.17
N THR A 737 -25.65 -1.09 -7.06
CA THR A 737 -24.78 -0.80 -5.91
C THR A 737 -24.39 -2.08 -5.18
N ILE A 738 -23.09 -2.30 -5.02
CA ILE A 738 -22.47 -3.41 -4.31
C ILE A 738 -21.56 -2.88 -3.19
N PRO A 739 -21.34 -3.60 -2.08
CA PRO A 739 -21.86 -4.93 -1.77
C PRO A 739 -23.33 -4.93 -1.33
N PHE A 740 -23.98 -6.09 -1.37
CA PHE A 740 -25.33 -6.24 -0.81
C PHE A 740 -25.31 -6.36 0.73
N ILE A 741 -26.47 -6.25 1.39
CA ILE A 741 -26.58 -6.41 2.85
C ILE A 741 -27.29 -7.74 3.14
N ASP A 742 -26.65 -8.58 3.95
CA ASP A 742 -27.18 -9.84 4.42
C ASP A 742 -28.13 -9.61 5.59
N SER A 743 -29.44 -9.72 5.33
CA SER A 743 -30.51 -9.49 6.31
C SER A 743 -30.93 -10.75 7.08
N GLN A 744 -30.19 -11.86 6.98
CA GLN A 744 -30.49 -13.08 7.73
C GLN A 744 -30.35 -12.87 9.25
N ASP A 745 -31.19 -13.56 10.02
CA ASP A 745 -31.15 -13.56 11.48
C ASP A 745 -29.84 -14.18 11.98
N VAL A 746 -29.03 -13.42 12.74
CA VAL A 746 -27.77 -13.90 13.32
C VAL A 746 -27.99 -14.24 14.79
N VAL A 747 -28.39 -15.48 15.02
CA VAL A 747 -28.75 -16.07 16.33
C VAL A 747 -27.91 -17.33 16.59
N THR A 748 -27.74 -17.70 17.86
CA THR A 748 -27.11 -18.98 18.23
C THR A 748 -28.14 -20.12 18.28
N LYS A 749 -27.75 -21.33 17.86
CA LYS A 749 -28.62 -22.53 17.92
C LYS A 749 -29.07 -22.85 19.35
N VAL A 750 -28.18 -22.64 20.32
CA VAL A 750 -28.52 -22.59 21.75
C VAL A 750 -28.46 -21.11 22.15
N PRO A 751 -29.58 -20.47 22.51
CA PRO A 751 -29.62 -19.06 22.89
C PRO A 751 -28.62 -18.78 24.03
N THR A 752 -27.70 -17.84 23.79
CA THR A 752 -26.56 -17.54 24.67
C THR A 752 -26.41 -16.02 24.77
N PRO A 753 -26.06 -15.43 25.93
CA PRO A 753 -25.74 -14.01 26.02
C PRO A 753 -24.59 -13.63 25.09
N LEU A 754 -24.67 -12.45 24.48
CA LEU A 754 -23.60 -11.94 23.60
C LEU A 754 -22.69 -10.96 24.36
N VAL A 755 -21.37 -11.09 24.14
CA VAL A 755 -20.34 -10.18 24.68
C VAL A 755 -19.81 -9.20 23.61
N GLY A 756 -20.19 -9.41 22.35
CA GLY A 756 -19.80 -8.51 21.27
C GLY A 756 -20.56 -8.78 19.98
N ALA A 757 -20.49 -7.82 19.07
CA ALA A 757 -21.03 -7.89 17.73
C ALA A 757 -20.07 -7.19 16.75
N GLY A 758 -20.25 -7.42 15.46
CA GLY A 758 -19.53 -6.69 14.42
C GLY A 758 -20.02 -7.03 13.02
N LEU A 759 -19.29 -6.55 12.03
CA LEU A 759 -19.57 -6.81 10.61
C LEU A 759 -18.49 -7.70 9.99
N TYR A 760 -18.83 -8.36 8.89
CA TYR A 760 -17.90 -8.97 7.95
C TYR A 760 -18.40 -8.77 6.52
N TYR A 761 -17.52 -8.90 5.54
CA TYR A 761 -17.84 -8.94 4.12
C TYR A 761 -17.50 -10.33 3.56
N LYS A 762 -18.44 -10.92 2.81
CA LYS A 762 -18.31 -12.23 2.15
C LYS A 762 -18.49 -12.07 0.64
N SER A 763 -17.69 -12.75 -0.17
CA SER A 763 -17.83 -12.70 -1.64
C SER A 763 -17.37 -13.98 -2.36
N SER A 764 -17.57 -13.99 -3.68
CA SER A 764 -17.08 -14.96 -4.67
C SER A 764 -16.24 -14.22 -5.73
N PRO A 765 -15.20 -14.83 -6.32
CA PRO A 765 -14.36 -14.16 -7.33
C PRO A 765 -15.17 -13.59 -8.50
N GLY A 766 -14.96 -12.31 -8.81
CA GLY A 766 -15.66 -11.59 -9.89
C GLY A 766 -17.03 -11.01 -9.51
N TYR A 767 -17.47 -11.11 -8.25
CA TYR A 767 -18.80 -10.65 -7.80
C TYR A 767 -18.72 -9.75 -6.56
N GLY A 768 -19.67 -8.83 -6.40
CA GLY A 768 -19.64 -7.76 -5.40
C GLY A 768 -20.00 -8.14 -3.95
N GLY A 769 -20.29 -9.42 -3.68
CA GLY A 769 -20.50 -9.96 -2.33
C GLY A 769 -21.60 -9.31 -1.45
N PHE A 770 -21.50 -9.58 -0.14
CA PHE A 770 -22.48 -9.19 0.89
C PHE A 770 -21.79 -8.78 2.21
N ILE A 771 -22.26 -7.71 2.85
CA ILE A 771 -21.94 -7.36 4.25
C ILE A 771 -22.91 -8.10 5.18
N GLY A 772 -22.40 -8.84 6.15
CA GLY A 772 -23.18 -9.55 7.16
C GLY A 772 -22.79 -9.22 8.59
N LEU A 773 -23.71 -9.50 9.53
CA LEU A 773 -23.51 -9.35 10.96
C LEU A 773 -22.84 -10.60 11.55
N LYS A 774 -21.94 -10.42 12.51
CA LYS A 774 -21.39 -11.48 13.36
C LYS A 774 -21.60 -11.17 14.82
N ILE A 775 -21.81 -12.23 15.60
CA ILE A 775 -21.97 -12.19 17.05
C ILE A 775 -20.79 -12.87 17.73
N VAL A 776 -20.47 -12.43 18.94
CA VAL A 776 -19.48 -13.04 19.84
C VAL A 776 -20.21 -13.44 21.10
N THR A 777 -20.28 -14.74 21.38
CA THR A 777 -20.95 -15.27 22.56
C THR A 777 -20.14 -14.98 23.82
N TYR A 778 -20.85 -14.78 24.93
CA TYR A 778 -20.24 -14.62 26.24
C TYR A 778 -19.55 -15.92 26.67
N ASN A 779 -18.32 -15.79 27.18
CA ASN A 779 -17.49 -16.93 27.53
C ASN A 779 -17.44 -17.12 29.05
N PHE A 780 -18.31 -18.01 29.54
CA PHE A 780 -18.43 -18.33 30.97
C PHE A 780 -17.17 -18.95 31.61
N THR A 781 -16.15 -19.37 30.82
CA THR A 781 -14.88 -19.95 31.31
C THR A 781 -13.93 -18.97 32.04
N GLN A 782 -14.42 -17.78 32.39
CA GLN A 782 -13.75 -16.82 33.28
C GLN A 782 -14.46 -16.64 34.63
N GLN A 783 -15.69 -17.15 34.77
CA GLN A 783 -16.49 -17.14 36.00
C GLN A 783 -16.73 -18.56 36.56
N LEU A 784 -16.41 -19.57 35.75
CA LEU A 784 -16.16 -20.97 36.10
C LEU A 784 -14.64 -21.21 36.17
#